data_AF-A0A3S5YDJ1-F1
#
_entry.id   AF-A0A3S5YDJ1-F1
#
_cell.length_a   1.000
_cell.length_b   1.000
_cell.length_c   1.000
_cell.angle_alpha   90.00
_cell.angle_beta   90.00
_cell.angle_gamma   90.00
#
_symmetry.space_group_name_H-M   'P 1'
#
loop_
_entity.id
_entity.type
_entity.pdbx_description
1 polymer ?
#
loop_
_entity_poly.entity_id
_entity_poly.type
_entity_poly.pdbx_seq_one_letter_code
_entity_poly.pdbx_strand_id
1 'polypeptide(L)'
;MARTGAPSRAPRRRLATLVTGTLVAIAALLPGAGTASAQDSSDATVPTGQSVPFPELGRPADLQFVSDSAPVTVTLPVPDGLQARRLTGSLTTPMDFRQGWLEVRSDSRVVQRVEIPAANEGGIPLSVPLDGLPVTDRSVNLTITSHYIPVDNRCYDRSQFAPLTLRDAAVDYAGAERQPASPAEFLPPILRKLTIYVADPSSAAEQNAALTLSTAVVNHYGNQPTRVEVAQLPAGAGVPPVAPALFERSIAVGGASDAGIGLEPTPAGAPVLRITGNESALSSQVDLFVANLDGYAAASRAIAAPEVKVPEVAQDVVTLEQLKIGSLTASGLNRIAVPIEVNQTQLGRPIRDLSAHLFGTYVPLPPSRSGILTVSLGGTQLASAPLDSTGRFDVRADVPNNLLSRFMTLTVALDITGDFQCGTSDASSLTVDPRSTVSSHLASPPLPGGFASLPQTLLPTVDVGLGDNGLGDLRRANQLLVQMQHSSYLPLQPRVRPLTEAATDTLPAILIAADGNLPQSVRPPLASADPALLALQGVAGTTPYGTLQVTEQGNRTVVLATSNGEPGDLDALLGWLDADPSQFPRLTGDVLIGPRDAQPFAIGVKVTDVAAQADSEEDSGIGTGAIVAIVAGTAVLAVIVVGATVWLRRRRS
;
A
#
# COMPACT_ATOMS: atom_id res chain seq x y z
N MET A 1 85.83 -9.78 22.66
CA MET A 1 86.86 -10.16 21.67
C MET A 1 87.38 -11.55 22.04
N ALA A 2 87.47 -12.55 21.18
CA ALA A 2 87.28 -12.60 19.73
C ALA A 2 87.01 -14.08 19.33
N ARG A 3 85.86 -14.40 18.71
CA ARG A 3 85.36 -15.80 18.57
C ARG A 3 84.42 -15.96 17.36
N THR A 4 84.74 -16.83 16.38
CA THR A 4 84.18 -18.19 16.08
C THR A 4 82.71 -18.18 15.58
N GLY A 5 82.20 -18.94 14.61
CA GLY A 5 82.58 -20.12 13.82
C GLY A 5 81.31 -20.65 13.09
N ALA A 6 81.45 -21.45 12.02
CA ALA A 6 80.38 -22.11 11.23
C ALA A 6 79.78 -23.37 11.96
N PRO A 7 79.01 -24.35 11.36
CA PRO A 7 78.36 -24.51 10.02
C PRO A 7 76.97 -25.27 9.99
N SER A 8 76.50 -25.60 8.75
CA SER A 8 75.72 -26.82 8.32
C SER A 8 74.17 -26.76 8.34
N ARG A 9 73.37 -27.39 7.45
CA ARG A 9 73.53 -28.51 6.47
C ARG A 9 72.31 -28.56 5.49
N ALA A 10 72.52 -29.01 4.24
CA ALA A 10 71.48 -29.36 3.23
C ALA A 10 71.00 -30.84 3.37
N PRO A 11 69.97 -31.31 2.61
CA PRO A 11 70.21 -31.99 1.30
C PRO A 11 69.08 -31.79 0.24
N ARG A 12 69.33 -31.53 -1.05
CA ARG A 12 69.53 -32.43 -2.24
C ARG A 12 68.57 -33.63 -2.43
N ARG A 13 67.91 -33.69 -3.62
CA ARG A 13 67.75 -34.83 -4.60
C ARG A 13 66.37 -34.77 -5.32
N ARG A 14 66.07 -35.12 -6.58
CA ARG A 14 66.66 -35.76 -7.82
C ARG A 14 65.79 -35.24 -9.01
N LEU A 15 66.23 -35.00 -10.26
CA LEU A 15 66.83 -35.82 -11.34
C LEU A 15 65.86 -36.78 -12.09
N ALA A 16 65.91 -36.67 -13.43
CA ALA A 16 65.50 -37.57 -14.54
C ALA A 16 64.09 -37.37 -15.15
N THR A 17 63.88 -36.89 -16.39
CA THR A 17 64.15 -37.41 -17.77
C THR A 17 63.54 -38.78 -18.12
N LEU A 18 62.62 -38.81 -19.09
CA LEU A 18 62.67 -39.56 -20.39
C LEU A 18 61.34 -39.29 -21.16
N VAL A 19 61.30 -38.75 -22.40
CA VAL A 19 61.57 -39.38 -23.73
C VAL A 19 60.42 -40.35 -24.08
N THR A 20 59.61 -40.19 -25.14
CA THR A 20 59.82 -40.41 -26.60
C THR A 20 58.42 -40.29 -27.26
N GLY A 21 58.16 -39.95 -28.53
CA GLY A 21 59.01 -39.76 -29.70
C GLY A 21 58.22 -39.19 -30.89
N THR A 22 58.96 -38.51 -31.79
CA THR A 22 59.08 -38.74 -33.24
C THR A 22 58.03 -39.63 -33.92
N LEU A 23 57.54 -39.41 -35.14
CA LEU A 23 57.98 -38.66 -36.34
C LEU A 23 56.83 -38.87 -37.36
N VAL A 24 56.53 -37.90 -38.23
CA VAL A 24 56.41 -38.05 -39.69
C VAL A 24 56.06 -36.67 -40.25
N ALA A 25 56.82 -36.25 -41.26
CA ALA A 25 56.74 -34.96 -41.91
C ALA A 25 56.27 -35.15 -43.36
N ILE A 26 55.42 -34.20 -43.82
CA ILE A 26 55.31 -33.64 -45.20
C ILE A 26 54.60 -34.56 -46.23
N ALA A 27 53.59 -34.16 -47.02
CA ALA A 27 52.98 -32.88 -47.37
C ALA A 27 51.58 -33.11 -48.02
N ALA A 28 50.66 -32.15 -47.89
CA ALA A 28 49.80 -31.69 -48.99
C ALA A 28 48.96 -30.46 -48.60
N LEU A 29 49.10 -29.38 -49.40
CA LEU A 29 48.09 -28.38 -49.81
C LEU A 29 47.61 -27.29 -48.81
N LEU A 30 48.16 -26.08 -49.04
CA LEU A 30 47.61 -24.69 -49.02
C LEU A 30 46.52 -24.23 -48.02
N PRO A 31 46.54 -22.93 -47.63
CA PRO A 31 45.93 -22.41 -46.40
C PRO A 31 44.50 -21.86 -46.61
N GLY A 32 43.58 -22.28 -45.76
CA GLY A 32 42.37 -21.50 -45.46
C GLY A 32 42.68 -20.50 -44.36
N ALA A 33 42.54 -19.21 -44.67
CA ALA A 33 42.70 -18.11 -43.73
C ALA A 33 41.67 -18.20 -42.59
N GLY A 34 42.13 -18.50 -41.39
CA GLY A 34 41.42 -18.20 -40.15
C GLY A 34 42.05 -16.96 -39.54
N THR A 35 41.40 -15.80 -39.68
CA THR A 35 41.75 -14.58 -38.95
C THR A 35 41.55 -14.84 -37.46
N ALA A 36 42.65 -14.97 -36.73
CA ALA A 36 42.66 -14.84 -35.28
C ALA A 36 42.43 -13.36 -34.95
N SER A 37 41.19 -13.01 -34.63
CA SER A 37 40.85 -11.71 -34.06
C SER A 37 41.45 -11.65 -32.66
N ALA A 38 42.30 -10.65 -32.44
CA ALA A 38 42.70 -10.25 -31.09
C ALA A 38 41.43 -9.97 -30.28
N GLN A 39 41.28 -10.69 -29.16
CA GLN A 39 40.20 -10.46 -28.24
C GLN A 39 40.53 -9.17 -27.48
N ASP A 40 39.93 -8.06 -27.93
CA ASP A 40 39.88 -6.84 -27.13
C ASP A 40 39.31 -7.22 -25.77
N SER A 41 40.08 -6.87 -24.73
CA SER A 41 39.61 -6.84 -23.36
C SER A 41 38.44 -5.87 -23.28
N SER A 42 37.23 -6.39 -23.46
CA SER A 42 36.01 -5.71 -23.08
C SER A 42 36.10 -5.47 -21.57
N ASP A 43 36.26 -4.20 -21.20
CA ASP A 43 35.82 -3.70 -19.90
C ASP A 43 34.51 -4.39 -19.55
N ALA A 44 34.44 -4.94 -18.34
CA ALA A 44 33.22 -5.53 -17.81
C ALA A 44 32.11 -4.50 -17.95
N THR A 45 31.16 -4.74 -18.85
CA THR A 45 29.94 -3.96 -18.97
C THR A 45 29.30 -3.94 -17.58
N VAL A 46 29.23 -2.77 -16.94
CA VAL A 46 28.35 -2.56 -15.79
C VAL A 46 27.06 -1.95 -16.33
N PRO A 47 26.03 -2.76 -16.70
CA PRO A 47 24.67 -2.27 -16.68
C PRO A 47 24.09 -2.60 -15.31
N THR A 48 24.22 -1.69 -14.34
CA THR A 48 23.41 -1.75 -13.11
C THR A 48 22.36 -0.64 -13.13
N GLY A 49 21.67 -0.55 -14.27
CA GLY A 49 20.44 0.22 -14.44
C GLY A 49 19.28 -0.52 -13.78
N GLN A 50 18.76 -0.11 -12.62
CA GLN A 50 17.52 -0.67 -12.07
C GLN A 50 16.36 0.27 -12.35
N SER A 51 15.38 -0.21 -13.12
CA SER A 51 14.11 0.49 -13.29
C SER A 51 13.23 0.23 -12.06
N VAL A 52 12.75 1.29 -11.42
CA VAL A 52 11.89 1.22 -10.24
C VAL A 52 10.56 1.89 -10.58
N PRO A 53 9.44 1.16 -10.57
CA PRO A 53 8.13 1.71 -10.92
C PRO A 53 7.61 2.65 -9.82
N PHE A 54 6.77 3.61 -10.21
CA PHE A 54 6.22 4.62 -9.31
C PHE A 54 5.55 4.06 -8.05
N PRO A 55 4.75 2.97 -8.11
CA PRO A 55 4.21 2.33 -6.91
C PRO A 55 5.29 1.94 -5.89
N GLU A 56 6.44 1.41 -6.33
CA GLU A 56 7.55 1.09 -5.42
C GLU A 56 8.18 2.34 -4.78
N LEU A 57 8.03 3.50 -5.41
CA LEU A 57 8.47 4.81 -4.90
C LEU A 57 7.42 5.48 -4.00
N GLY A 58 6.29 4.82 -3.75
CA GLY A 58 5.16 5.37 -2.99
C GLY A 58 4.40 6.45 -3.77
N ARG A 59 4.37 6.31 -5.10
CA ARG A 59 3.65 7.17 -6.04
C ARG A 59 2.51 6.40 -6.72
N PRO A 60 1.43 7.08 -7.12
CA PRO A 60 0.39 6.44 -7.93
C PRO A 60 0.97 5.82 -9.21
N ALA A 61 0.40 4.70 -9.65
CA ALA A 61 0.78 4.05 -10.91
C ALA A 61 0.51 4.93 -12.14
N ASP A 62 -0.54 5.75 -12.05
CA ASP A 62 -0.98 6.68 -13.08
C ASP A 62 -0.83 8.12 -12.57
N LEU A 63 -0.17 8.97 -13.37
CA LEU A 63 -0.14 10.42 -13.14
C LEU A 63 -1.12 11.10 -14.09
N GLN A 64 -2.21 11.64 -13.55
CA GLN A 64 -3.25 12.30 -14.34
C GLN A 64 -3.04 13.81 -14.43
N PHE A 65 -3.19 14.35 -15.62
CA PHE A 65 -3.15 15.78 -15.91
C PHE A 65 -4.57 16.27 -16.21
N VAL A 66 -5.32 16.56 -15.14
CA VAL A 66 -6.76 16.88 -15.19
C VAL A 66 -7.08 18.28 -15.72
N SER A 67 -6.12 19.20 -15.67
CA SER A 67 -6.30 20.58 -16.10
C SER A 67 -5.15 21.00 -17.01
N ASP A 68 -5.49 21.69 -18.10
CA ASP A 68 -4.51 22.25 -19.00
C ASP A 68 -3.68 23.33 -18.29
N SER A 69 -2.37 23.31 -18.52
CA SER A 69 -1.40 24.24 -17.93
C SER A 69 -1.32 24.20 -16.39
N ALA A 70 -1.94 23.21 -15.73
CA ALA A 70 -1.78 22.99 -14.30
C ALA A 70 -0.50 22.15 -14.03
N PRO A 71 0.45 22.65 -13.23
CA PRO A 71 1.66 21.92 -12.90
C PRO A 71 1.36 20.74 -11.96
N VAL A 72 1.91 19.57 -12.29
CA VAL A 72 1.95 18.39 -11.42
C VAL A 72 3.38 18.22 -10.90
N THR A 73 3.54 18.20 -9.58
CA THR A 73 4.85 18.07 -8.94
C THR A 73 5.13 16.62 -8.59
N VAL A 74 6.32 16.13 -8.96
CA VAL A 74 6.78 14.77 -8.68
C VAL A 74 8.15 14.83 -8.02
N THR A 75 8.22 14.35 -6.77
CA THR A 75 9.49 14.20 -6.03
C THR A 75 9.96 12.75 -6.13
N LEU A 76 11.13 12.55 -6.74
CA LEU A 76 11.73 11.24 -6.99
C LEU A 76 12.88 10.99 -5.99
N PRO A 77 12.93 9.84 -5.30
CA PRO A 77 14.03 9.51 -4.39
C PRO A 77 15.32 9.27 -5.19
N VAL A 78 16.47 9.60 -4.59
CA VAL A 78 17.79 9.25 -5.12
C VAL A 78 18.58 8.58 -3.99
N PRO A 79 18.60 7.24 -3.94
CA PRO A 79 19.40 6.50 -2.95
C PRO A 79 20.89 6.83 -3.07
N ASP A 80 21.59 6.82 -1.94
CA ASP A 80 23.01 7.14 -1.91
C ASP A 80 23.81 6.14 -2.76
N GLY A 81 24.78 6.65 -3.55
CA GLY A 81 25.57 5.84 -4.49
C GLY A 81 24.87 5.54 -5.83
N LEU A 82 23.55 5.74 -5.92
CA LEU A 82 22.81 5.67 -7.17
C LEU A 82 22.62 7.06 -7.80
N GLN A 83 22.39 7.05 -9.11
CA GLN A 83 22.03 8.24 -9.89
C GLN A 83 20.74 7.97 -10.63
N ALA A 84 19.74 8.85 -10.48
CA ALA A 84 18.54 8.81 -11.31
C ALA A 84 18.90 9.27 -12.73
N ARG A 85 18.71 8.40 -13.72
CA ARG A 85 19.11 8.62 -15.12
C ARG A 85 17.95 9.08 -15.97
N ARG A 86 16.80 8.41 -15.86
CA ARG A 86 15.62 8.66 -16.70
C ARG A 86 14.33 8.43 -15.93
N LEU A 87 13.32 9.24 -16.23
CA LEU A 87 11.92 8.95 -15.96
C LEU A 87 11.29 8.43 -17.26
N THR A 88 10.68 7.25 -17.21
CA THR A 88 10.02 6.60 -18.35
C THR A 88 8.55 6.35 -18.08
N GLY A 89 7.75 6.16 -19.12
CA GLY A 89 6.36 5.72 -19.02
C GLY A 89 5.64 5.83 -20.37
N SER A 90 4.33 5.62 -20.38
CA SER A 90 3.50 5.75 -21.59
C SER A 90 2.36 6.76 -21.39
N LEU A 91 2.27 7.76 -22.26
CA LEU A 91 1.21 8.75 -22.23
C LEU A 91 -0.01 8.24 -23.00
N THR A 92 -1.17 8.28 -22.35
CA THR A 92 -2.48 8.06 -22.97
C THR A 92 -3.25 9.37 -23.02
N THR A 93 -3.76 9.72 -24.20
CA THR A 93 -4.46 10.98 -24.44
C THR A 93 -5.98 10.83 -24.36
N PRO A 94 -6.73 11.87 -23.99
CA PRO A 94 -8.19 11.92 -24.13
C PRO A 94 -8.65 11.69 -25.59
N MET A 95 -9.91 11.31 -25.80
CA MET A 95 -10.43 11.11 -27.17
C MET A 95 -10.58 12.40 -27.98
N ASP A 96 -10.71 13.55 -27.31
CA ASP A 96 -10.77 14.86 -27.97
C ASP A 96 -9.38 15.50 -28.17
N PHE A 97 -8.30 14.72 -28.00
CA PHE A 97 -6.93 15.16 -28.14
C PHE A 97 -6.47 15.30 -29.61
N ARG A 98 -6.03 16.51 -30.01
CA ARG A 98 -5.42 16.74 -31.34
C ARG A 98 -3.90 16.73 -31.30
N GLN A 99 -3.32 17.57 -30.45
CA GLN A 99 -1.87 17.69 -30.27
C GLN A 99 -1.58 18.45 -28.96
N GLY A 100 -0.36 18.37 -28.47
CA GLY A 100 0.03 19.08 -27.25
C GLY A 100 1.51 18.88 -26.94
N TRP A 101 1.93 19.31 -25.76
CA TRP A 101 3.26 19.01 -25.24
C TRP A 101 3.25 18.90 -23.72
N LEU A 102 4.20 18.17 -23.15
CA LEU A 102 4.58 18.30 -21.75
C LEU A 102 5.79 19.21 -21.64
N GLU A 103 5.74 20.17 -20.72
CA GLU A 103 6.92 20.87 -20.24
C GLU A 103 7.35 20.25 -18.91
N VAL A 104 8.55 19.68 -18.87
CA VAL A 104 9.16 19.13 -17.66
C VAL A 104 10.23 20.07 -17.18
N ARG A 105 10.13 20.48 -15.92
CA ARG A 105 11.03 21.43 -15.27
C ARG A 105 11.61 20.83 -14.00
N SER A 106 12.80 21.27 -13.64
CA SER A 106 13.39 21.10 -12.31
C SER A 106 13.71 22.50 -11.81
N ASP A 107 13.00 22.91 -10.75
CA ASP A 107 12.93 24.31 -10.30
C ASP A 107 12.60 25.27 -11.46
N SER A 108 13.50 26.22 -11.75
CA SER A 108 13.35 27.21 -12.82
C SER A 108 13.90 26.76 -14.18
N ARG A 109 14.49 25.56 -14.27
CA ARG A 109 15.12 25.05 -15.50
C ARG A 109 14.18 24.11 -16.24
N VAL A 110 13.95 24.37 -17.52
CA VAL A 110 13.31 23.40 -18.43
C VAL A 110 14.28 22.24 -18.66
N VAL A 111 13.86 21.04 -18.29
CA VAL A 111 14.62 19.80 -18.48
C VAL A 111 14.35 19.26 -19.88
N GLN A 112 13.08 19.17 -20.26
CA GLN A 112 12.66 18.71 -21.57
C GLN A 112 11.28 19.25 -21.91
N ARG A 113 11.04 19.46 -23.20
CA ARG A 113 9.71 19.62 -23.77
C ARG A 113 9.42 18.41 -24.66
N VAL A 114 8.31 17.74 -24.41
CA VAL A 114 7.92 16.50 -25.11
C VAL A 114 6.67 16.80 -25.91
N GLU A 115 6.80 16.83 -27.24
CA GLU A 115 5.64 17.00 -28.13
C GLU A 115 4.80 15.71 -28.13
N ILE A 116 3.49 15.86 -27.97
CA ILE A 116 2.51 14.78 -27.93
C ILE A 116 1.69 14.86 -29.24
N PRO A 117 1.89 13.93 -30.19
CA PRO A 117 1.07 13.86 -31.40
C PRO A 117 -0.35 13.37 -31.10
N ALA A 118 -1.22 13.38 -32.11
CA ALA A 118 -2.56 12.80 -32.01
C ALA A 118 -2.52 11.33 -31.54
N ALA A 119 -3.57 10.92 -30.83
CA ALA A 119 -3.68 9.61 -30.20
C ALA A 119 -3.32 8.45 -31.15
N ASN A 120 -2.63 7.44 -30.62
CA ASN A 120 -2.44 6.15 -31.26
C ASN A 120 -2.82 5.03 -30.27
N GLU A 121 -3.15 3.84 -30.77
CA GLU A 121 -3.59 2.72 -29.92
C GLU A 121 -2.48 2.19 -28.99
N GLY A 122 -1.21 2.50 -29.28
CA GLY A 122 -0.04 2.01 -28.54
C GLY A 122 0.44 2.89 -27.38
N GLY A 123 -0.15 4.07 -27.19
CA GLY A 123 0.37 5.09 -26.27
C GLY A 123 1.63 5.78 -26.79
N ILE A 124 1.96 6.91 -26.17
CA ILE A 124 3.09 7.77 -26.58
C ILE A 124 4.21 7.61 -25.55
N PRO A 125 5.37 7.00 -25.90
CA PRO A 125 6.43 6.77 -24.94
C PRO A 125 7.01 8.08 -24.42
N LEU A 126 7.04 8.24 -23.11
CA LEU A 126 7.70 9.33 -22.42
C LEU A 126 9.08 8.89 -21.94
N SER A 127 10.08 9.74 -22.14
CA SER A 127 11.42 9.48 -21.63
C SER A 127 12.15 10.78 -21.32
N VAL A 128 12.24 11.12 -20.04
CA VAL A 128 12.79 12.36 -19.51
C VAL A 128 14.18 12.11 -18.91
N PRO A 129 15.26 12.78 -19.37
CA PRO A 129 16.56 12.66 -18.76
C PRO A 129 16.58 13.34 -17.40
N LEU A 130 17.10 12.65 -16.38
CA LEU A 130 17.28 13.16 -15.02
C LEU A 130 18.74 13.46 -14.68
N ASP A 131 19.63 13.21 -15.65
CA ASP A 131 21.07 13.35 -15.49
C ASP A 131 21.51 14.78 -15.18
N GLY A 132 22.29 14.92 -14.11
CA GLY A 132 22.84 16.20 -13.68
C GLY A 132 21.79 17.17 -13.12
N LEU A 133 20.58 16.71 -12.83
CA LEU A 133 19.61 17.49 -12.05
C LEU A 133 20.06 17.60 -10.59
N PRO A 134 19.76 18.73 -9.92
CA PRO A 134 20.15 18.92 -8.53
C PRO A 134 19.43 17.89 -7.64
N VAL A 135 20.22 17.16 -6.84
CA VAL A 135 19.70 16.28 -5.79
C VAL A 135 19.76 17.04 -4.48
N THR A 136 18.60 17.33 -3.90
CA THR A 136 18.47 17.98 -2.58
C THR A 136 17.75 17.02 -1.65
N ASP A 137 18.28 16.83 -0.43
CA ASP A 137 17.69 15.92 0.57
C ASP A 137 17.34 14.56 -0.03
N ARG A 138 18.32 13.96 -0.74
CA ARG A 138 18.20 12.67 -1.46
C ARG A 138 17.02 12.57 -2.41
N SER A 139 16.66 13.67 -3.05
CA SER A 139 15.53 13.71 -3.97
C SER A 139 15.76 14.65 -5.16
N VAL A 140 15.12 14.32 -6.28
CA VAL A 140 14.98 15.19 -7.45
C VAL A 140 13.53 15.63 -7.51
N ASN A 141 13.29 16.94 -7.61
CA ASN A 141 11.96 17.49 -7.78
C ASN A 141 11.73 17.88 -9.25
N LEU A 142 10.60 17.43 -9.79
CA LEU A 142 10.15 17.73 -11.14
C LEU A 142 8.78 18.41 -11.09
N THR A 143 8.59 19.40 -11.94
CA THR A 143 7.28 19.96 -12.26
C THR A 143 6.95 19.61 -13.70
N ILE A 144 5.85 18.90 -13.92
CA ILE A 144 5.38 18.48 -15.22
C ILE A 144 4.08 19.23 -15.52
N THR A 145 4.10 20.07 -16.55
CA THR A 145 2.93 20.82 -16.98
C THR A 145 2.49 20.32 -18.34
N SER A 146 1.23 19.92 -18.46
CA SER A 146 0.64 19.55 -19.75
C SER A 146 0.08 20.79 -20.45
N HIS A 147 0.25 20.81 -21.77
CA HIS A 147 -0.38 21.78 -22.66
C HIS A 147 -1.08 21.01 -23.77
N TYR A 148 -2.40 21.09 -23.85
CA TYR A 148 -3.22 20.25 -24.70
C TYR A 148 -4.13 21.09 -25.60
N ILE A 149 -4.14 20.76 -26.89
CA ILE A 149 -5.00 21.36 -27.90
C ILE A 149 -6.08 20.34 -28.36
N PRO A 150 -7.37 20.67 -28.24
CA PRO A 150 -8.49 19.80 -28.64
C PRO A 150 -8.71 19.67 -30.14
N VAL A 151 -9.43 18.64 -30.57
CA VAL A 151 -9.87 18.41 -31.96
C VAL A 151 -10.80 19.53 -32.43
N ASP A 152 -11.75 19.95 -31.61
CA ASP A 152 -12.64 21.07 -31.88
C ASP A 152 -12.58 22.16 -30.79
N ASN A 153 -13.11 23.34 -31.13
CA ASN A 153 -13.19 24.48 -30.22
C ASN A 153 -14.57 24.55 -29.54
N ARG A 154 -15.27 23.42 -29.33
CA ARG A 154 -16.58 23.42 -28.65
C ARG A 154 -16.41 23.44 -27.13
N CYS A 155 -17.31 24.14 -26.45
CA CYS A 155 -17.37 24.24 -25.00
C CYS A 155 -18.30 23.16 -24.51
N TYR A 156 -17.76 21.98 -24.25
CA TYR A 156 -18.47 20.91 -23.57
C TYR A 156 -17.70 20.52 -22.32
N ASP A 157 -18.40 19.85 -21.42
CA ASP A 157 -17.82 19.34 -20.19
C ASP A 157 -16.74 18.30 -20.50
N ARG A 158 -15.48 18.65 -20.29
CA ARG A 158 -14.37 17.72 -20.52
C ARG A 158 -14.13 16.76 -19.37
N SER A 159 -14.76 16.98 -18.22
CA SER A 159 -14.62 16.09 -17.07
C SER A 159 -15.18 14.69 -17.33
N GLN A 160 -15.99 14.52 -18.38
CA GLN A 160 -16.52 13.22 -18.82
C GLN A 160 -15.52 12.40 -19.64
N PHE A 161 -14.41 12.99 -20.08
CA PHE A 161 -13.37 12.30 -20.84
C PHE A 161 -12.23 11.91 -19.91
N ALA A 162 -11.58 10.78 -20.20
CA ALA A 162 -10.38 10.39 -19.48
C ALA A 162 -9.29 11.47 -19.65
N PRO A 163 -8.64 11.94 -18.57
CA PRO A 163 -7.60 12.95 -18.66
C PRO A 163 -6.35 12.40 -19.37
N LEU A 164 -5.49 13.32 -19.84
CA LEU A 164 -4.12 12.94 -20.23
C LEU A 164 -3.46 12.25 -19.05
N THR A 165 -2.93 11.04 -19.26
CA THR A 165 -2.41 10.21 -18.17
C THR A 165 -1.06 9.64 -18.55
N LEU A 166 -0.07 9.76 -17.67
CA LEU A 166 1.18 9.01 -17.75
C LEU A 166 1.01 7.69 -16.98
N ARG A 167 1.04 6.58 -17.70
CA ARG A 167 0.93 5.21 -17.18
C ARG A 167 2.29 4.56 -17.05
N ASP A 168 2.37 3.56 -16.19
CA ASP A 168 3.55 2.70 -16.00
C ASP A 168 4.84 3.50 -15.80
N ALA A 169 4.72 4.59 -15.03
CA ALA A 169 5.83 5.48 -14.79
C ALA A 169 6.91 4.78 -13.95
N ALA A 170 8.17 4.92 -14.35
CA ALA A 170 9.31 4.32 -13.66
C ALA A 170 10.55 5.22 -13.72
N VAL A 171 11.46 5.03 -12.77
CA VAL A 171 12.76 5.72 -12.73
C VAL A 171 13.88 4.72 -12.92
N ASP A 172 14.73 4.96 -13.91
CA ASP A 172 15.93 4.19 -14.14
C ASP A 172 17.09 4.75 -13.31
N TYR A 173 17.61 3.94 -12.39
CA TYR A 173 18.77 4.29 -11.57
C TYR A 173 20.02 3.57 -12.07
N ALA A 174 21.17 4.23 -12.10
CA ALA A 174 22.46 3.59 -12.39
C ALA A 174 23.43 3.70 -11.20
N GLY A 175 24.38 2.78 -11.13
CA GLY A 175 25.43 2.75 -10.10
C GLY A 175 25.26 1.59 -9.12
N ALA A 176 25.81 1.73 -7.93
CA ALA A 176 25.67 0.77 -6.84
C ALA A 176 25.24 1.50 -5.58
N GLU A 177 24.24 0.96 -4.87
CA GLU A 177 23.79 1.52 -3.60
C GLU A 177 24.94 1.55 -2.59
N ARG A 178 25.19 2.73 -2.02
CA ARG A 178 26.15 2.91 -0.93
C ARG A 178 25.52 2.41 0.36
N GLN A 179 26.16 1.41 0.97
CA GLN A 179 25.76 0.88 2.27
C GLN A 179 25.91 1.96 3.37
N PRO A 180 25.02 1.98 4.38
CA PRO A 180 25.08 2.96 5.46
C PRO A 180 26.34 2.79 6.32
N ALA A 181 27.00 3.90 6.64
CA ALA A 181 28.19 3.91 7.49
C ALA A 181 27.88 4.28 8.95
N SER A 182 26.67 4.75 9.24
CA SER A 182 26.20 5.08 10.58
C SER A 182 24.71 4.75 10.73
N PRO A 183 24.20 4.59 11.98
CA PRO A 183 22.76 4.41 12.19
C PRO A 183 21.93 5.50 11.51
N ALA A 184 22.38 6.75 11.50
CA ALA A 184 21.66 7.88 10.89
C ALA A 184 21.43 7.73 9.37
N GLU A 185 22.22 6.89 8.69
CA GLU A 185 22.07 6.59 7.26
C GLU A 185 21.32 5.28 7.00
N PHE A 186 20.91 4.55 8.05
CA PHE A 186 20.48 3.16 7.94
C PHE A 186 19.26 2.98 7.04
N LEU A 187 18.24 3.82 7.17
CA LEU A 187 17.00 3.73 6.39
C LEU A 187 17.18 4.46 5.03
N PRO A 188 17.08 3.74 3.89
CA PRO A 188 17.21 4.33 2.56
C PRO A 188 15.96 5.13 2.15
N PRO A 189 16.04 5.97 1.10
CA PRO A 189 14.83 6.63 0.57
C PRO A 189 13.89 5.69 -0.20
N ILE A 190 14.34 4.48 -0.53
CA ILE A 190 13.54 3.40 -1.12
C ILE A 190 13.81 2.14 -0.29
N LEU A 191 12.78 1.57 0.34
CA LEU A 191 12.90 0.33 1.10
C LEU A 191 11.91 -0.70 0.56
N ARG A 192 12.43 -1.76 -0.07
CA ARG A 192 11.61 -2.87 -0.57
C ARG A 192 11.32 -3.87 0.52
N LYS A 193 12.32 -4.18 1.33
CA LYS A 193 12.23 -5.21 2.35
C LYS A 193 13.04 -4.86 3.60
N LEU A 194 12.41 -5.01 4.75
CA LEU A 194 13.06 -5.05 6.04
C LEU A 194 12.93 -6.46 6.62
N THR A 195 14.04 -7.06 7.05
CA THR A 195 14.00 -8.28 7.86
C THR A 195 14.41 -7.97 9.30
N ILE A 196 13.50 -8.24 10.22
CA ILE A 196 13.75 -8.11 11.66
C ILE A 196 14.08 -9.49 12.21
N TYR A 197 15.30 -9.64 12.70
CA TYR A 197 15.79 -10.86 13.30
C TYR A 197 15.64 -10.79 14.82
N VAL A 198 14.91 -11.72 15.42
CA VAL A 198 14.85 -11.92 16.88
C VAL A 198 15.86 -12.99 17.30
N ALA A 199 16.50 -12.81 18.45
CA ALA A 199 17.41 -13.79 19.04
C ALA A 199 16.63 -14.91 19.75
N ASP A 200 15.61 -14.53 20.53
CA ASP A 200 14.71 -15.43 21.24
C ASP A 200 13.24 -15.15 20.83
N PRO A 201 12.66 -15.97 19.93
CA PRO A 201 11.29 -15.79 19.49
C PRO A 201 10.25 -16.11 20.57
N SER A 202 10.65 -16.62 21.75
CA SER A 202 9.76 -16.81 22.91
C SER A 202 9.76 -15.62 23.87
N SER A 203 10.70 -14.69 23.71
CA SER A 203 10.78 -13.48 24.52
C SER A 203 9.70 -12.48 24.13
N ALA A 204 8.78 -12.20 25.05
CA ALA A 204 7.74 -11.20 24.84
C ALA A 204 8.32 -9.80 24.54
N ALA A 205 9.50 -9.47 25.08
CA ALA A 205 10.16 -8.20 24.80
C ALA A 205 10.65 -8.13 23.34
N GLU A 206 11.22 -9.21 22.81
CA GLU A 206 11.69 -9.26 21.42
C GLU A 206 10.52 -9.37 20.42
N GLN A 207 9.46 -10.11 20.78
CA GLN A 207 8.21 -10.15 20.01
C GLN A 207 7.58 -8.75 19.90
N ASN A 208 7.46 -8.03 21.03
CA ASN A 208 6.98 -6.64 21.06
C ASN A 208 7.85 -5.71 20.23
N ALA A 209 9.17 -5.82 20.39
CA ALA A 209 10.13 -5.03 19.61
C ALA A 209 9.94 -5.25 18.10
N ALA A 210 9.84 -6.51 17.66
CA ALA A 210 9.67 -6.86 16.26
C ALA A 210 8.36 -6.27 15.70
N LEU A 211 7.22 -6.49 16.35
CA LEU A 211 5.94 -5.99 15.85
C LEU A 211 5.86 -4.45 15.85
N THR A 212 6.43 -3.80 16.87
CA THR A 212 6.47 -2.33 16.97
C THR A 212 7.35 -1.73 15.87
N LEU A 213 8.53 -2.30 15.62
CA LEU A 213 9.41 -1.87 14.53
C LEU A 213 8.73 -2.08 13.16
N SER A 214 8.00 -3.17 12.97
CA SER A 214 7.28 -3.45 11.72
C SER A 214 6.23 -2.39 11.42
N THR A 215 5.33 -2.09 12.36
CA THR A 215 4.29 -1.08 12.13
C THR A 215 4.89 0.33 12.00
N ALA A 216 5.90 0.65 12.81
CA ALA A 216 6.54 1.97 12.74
C ALA A 216 7.29 2.22 11.43
N VAL A 217 8.01 1.21 10.90
CA VAL A 217 8.72 1.34 9.62
C VAL A 217 7.73 1.42 8.46
N VAL A 218 6.70 0.58 8.43
CA VAL A 218 5.66 0.67 7.39
C VAL A 218 4.99 2.04 7.42
N ASN A 219 4.63 2.54 8.61
CA ASN A 219 4.11 3.89 8.76
C ASN A 219 5.09 4.94 8.21
N HIS A 220 6.39 4.84 8.52
CA HIS A 220 7.39 5.80 8.04
C HIS A 220 7.52 5.83 6.50
N TYR A 221 7.47 4.69 5.83
CA TYR A 221 7.57 4.65 4.36
C TYR A 221 6.24 4.97 3.65
N GLY A 222 5.14 5.08 4.40
CA GLY A 222 3.84 5.50 3.90
C GLY A 222 3.38 4.63 2.74
N ASN A 223 3.20 5.24 1.57
CA ASN A 223 2.68 4.57 0.38
C ASN A 223 3.65 3.61 -0.32
N GLN A 224 4.93 3.52 0.10
CA GLN A 224 5.82 2.50 -0.47
C GLN A 224 5.38 1.10 0.01
N PRO A 225 5.31 0.09 -0.88
CA PRO A 225 4.91 -1.28 -0.54
C PRO A 225 6.03 -2.04 0.19
N THR A 226 6.55 -1.45 1.27
CA THR A 226 7.63 -2.00 2.10
C THR A 226 7.19 -3.33 2.70
N ARG A 227 7.90 -4.40 2.37
CA ARG A 227 7.72 -5.71 3.01
C ARG A 227 8.48 -5.72 4.33
N VAL A 228 7.84 -6.16 5.41
CA VAL A 228 8.55 -6.40 6.67
C VAL A 228 8.36 -7.86 7.06
N GLU A 229 9.46 -8.56 7.27
CA GLU A 229 9.49 -9.96 7.64
C GLU A 229 10.18 -10.15 8.99
N VAL A 230 9.74 -11.14 9.75
CA VAL A 230 10.39 -11.55 10.99
C VAL A 230 11.09 -12.88 10.80
N ALA A 231 12.35 -12.94 11.21
CA ALA A 231 13.19 -14.13 11.18
C ALA A 231 13.87 -14.36 12.53
N GLN A 232 14.47 -15.53 12.72
CA GLN A 232 15.25 -15.82 13.92
C GLN A 232 16.74 -15.80 13.59
N LEU A 233 17.56 -15.26 14.49
CA LEU A 233 19.01 -15.38 14.41
C LEU A 233 19.43 -16.84 14.62
N PRO A 234 20.49 -17.31 13.92
CA PRO A 234 21.14 -18.56 14.29
C PRO A 234 21.53 -18.53 15.78
N ALA A 235 21.39 -19.67 16.47
CA ALA A 235 21.71 -19.75 17.89
C ALA A 235 23.15 -19.27 18.18
N GLY A 236 23.28 -18.31 19.08
CA GLY A 236 24.57 -17.71 19.45
C GLY A 236 25.14 -16.68 18.45
N ALA A 237 24.44 -16.37 17.36
CA ALA A 237 24.83 -15.31 16.44
C ALA A 237 24.27 -13.95 16.89
N GLY A 238 25.07 -12.89 16.81
CA GLY A 238 24.63 -11.50 17.05
C GLY A 238 24.09 -10.79 15.82
N VAL A 239 24.35 -11.33 14.62
CA VAL A 239 23.96 -10.77 13.32
C VAL A 239 23.55 -11.89 12.35
N PRO A 240 22.68 -11.62 11.37
CA PRO A 240 22.29 -12.59 10.36
C PRO A 240 23.46 -12.96 9.43
N PRO A 241 23.45 -14.18 8.86
CA PRO A 241 24.50 -14.65 7.96
C PRO A 241 24.39 -14.11 6.54
N VAL A 242 23.18 -13.66 6.14
CA VAL A 242 22.89 -13.20 4.78
C VAL A 242 22.94 -11.67 4.73
N ALA A 243 23.66 -11.13 3.76
CA ALA A 243 23.64 -9.71 3.46
C ALA A 243 22.31 -9.30 2.81
N PRO A 244 21.71 -8.17 3.19
CA PRO A 244 20.55 -7.63 2.48
C PRO A 244 20.85 -7.35 1.01
N ALA A 245 19.86 -7.53 0.13
CA ALA A 245 19.97 -7.11 -1.27
C ALA A 245 19.76 -5.59 -1.44
N LEU A 246 19.72 -5.14 -2.71
CA LEU A 246 19.46 -3.76 -3.08
C LEU A 246 18.09 -3.29 -2.56
N PHE A 247 18.07 -2.16 -1.86
CA PHE A 247 16.89 -1.62 -1.16
C PHE A 247 16.32 -2.52 -0.06
N GLU A 248 17.15 -3.44 0.47
CA GLU A 248 16.80 -4.23 1.62
C GLU A 248 17.61 -3.79 2.85
N ARG A 249 17.04 -3.98 4.03
CA ARG A 249 17.70 -3.74 5.32
C ARG A 249 17.41 -4.87 6.29
N SER A 250 18.31 -5.03 7.25
CA SER A 250 18.18 -6.01 8.32
C SER A 250 18.38 -5.34 9.68
N ILE A 251 17.45 -5.59 10.60
CA ILE A 251 17.57 -5.23 12.01
C ILE A 251 17.71 -6.52 12.81
N ALA A 252 18.64 -6.58 13.76
CA ALA A 252 18.73 -7.64 14.74
C ALA A 252 18.35 -7.08 16.12
N VAL A 253 17.36 -7.68 16.76
CA VAL A 253 16.89 -7.29 18.09
C VAL A 253 17.34 -8.31 19.14
N GLY A 254 17.72 -7.81 20.31
CA GLY A 254 18.11 -8.64 21.46
C GLY A 254 19.57 -9.12 21.45
N GLY A 255 19.83 -10.18 22.22
CA GLY A 255 21.12 -10.90 22.24
C GLY A 255 22.30 -10.25 22.99
N ALA A 256 22.17 -9.06 23.59
CA ALA A 256 23.22 -8.47 24.43
C ALA A 256 22.66 -7.85 25.72
N SER A 257 23.44 -7.89 26.81
CA SER A 257 23.07 -7.34 28.12
C SER A 257 23.04 -5.81 28.14
N ASP A 258 23.90 -5.19 27.34
CA ASP A 258 24.04 -3.74 27.30
C ASP A 258 23.07 -3.16 26.27
N ALA A 259 22.34 -2.13 26.68
CA ALA A 259 21.36 -1.47 25.83
C ALA A 259 22.04 -0.53 24.82
N GLY A 260 21.58 -0.55 23.57
CA GLY A 260 22.11 0.35 22.56
C GLY A 260 21.55 0.14 21.16
N ILE A 261 21.83 1.11 20.28
CA ILE A 261 21.52 1.08 18.85
C ILE A 261 22.83 1.30 18.10
N GLY A 262 23.21 0.38 17.22
CA GLY A 262 24.47 0.45 16.49
C GLY A 262 24.45 -0.32 15.17
N LEU A 263 25.42 -0.06 14.29
CA LEU A 263 25.63 -0.87 13.10
C LEU A 263 26.70 -1.92 13.37
N GLU A 264 26.43 -3.16 12.94
CA GLU A 264 27.41 -4.23 12.91
C GLU A 264 27.46 -4.90 11.54
N PRO A 265 28.64 -5.22 11.01
CA PRO A 265 28.75 -5.91 9.75
C PRO A 265 28.38 -7.39 9.90
N THR A 266 27.58 -7.90 8.95
CA THR A 266 27.46 -9.34 8.69
C THR A 266 28.81 -9.96 8.33
N PRO A 267 28.95 -11.29 8.33
CA PRO A 267 30.15 -11.96 7.81
C PRO A 267 30.48 -11.60 6.35
N ALA A 268 29.47 -11.20 5.56
CA ALA A 268 29.63 -10.72 4.19
C ALA A 268 29.95 -9.21 4.08
N GLY A 269 30.09 -8.51 5.20
CA GLY A 269 30.45 -7.09 5.28
C GLY A 269 29.29 -6.10 5.17
N ALA A 270 28.07 -6.55 4.88
CA ALA A 270 26.89 -5.68 4.82
C ALA A 270 26.44 -5.27 6.23
N PRO A 271 26.08 -3.99 6.46
CA PRO A 271 25.68 -3.50 7.78
C PRO A 271 24.28 -3.98 8.19
N VAL A 272 24.15 -4.34 9.46
CA VAL A 272 22.89 -4.67 10.15
C VAL A 272 22.73 -3.70 11.31
N LEU A 273 21.53 -3.15 11.50
CA LEU A 273 21.24 -2.36 12.68
C LEU A 273 20.95 -3.30 13.84
N ARG A 274 21.71 -3.19 14.92
CA ARG A 274 21.46 -3.90 16.17
C ARG A 274 20.75 -2.99 17.15
N ILE A 275 19.66 -3.50 17.72
CA ILE A 275 18.93 -2.87 18.82
C ILE A 275 18.96 -3.85 19.98
N THR A 276 19.74 -3.51 21.01
CA THR A 276 20.04 -4.41 22.13
C THR A 276 19.52 -3.86 23.44
N GLY A 277 19.35 -4.74 24.42
CA GLY A 277 18.88 -4.42 25.76
C GLY A 277 18.17 -5.63 26.36
N ASN A 278 18.06 -5.67 27.68
CA ASN A 278 17.19 -6.59 28.39
C ASN A 278 15.77 -6.00 28.51
N GLU A 279 14.73 -6.84 28.49
CA GLU A 279 13.32 -6.49 28.78
C GLU A 279 12.93 -5.02 28.51
N SER A 280 12.88 -4.18 29.56
CA SER A 280 12.48 -2.76 29.50
C SER A 280 13.51 -1.83 28.85
N ALA A 281 14.80 -2.18 28.88
CA ALA A 281 15.83 -1.46 28.16
C ALA A 281 15.65 -1.65 26.64
N LEU A 282 15.31 -2.86 26.20
CA LEU A 282 15.01 -3.13 24.78
C LEU A 282 13.81 -2.31 24.30
N SER A 283 12.70 -2.29 25.07
CA SER A 283 11.54 -1.48 24.70
C SER A 283 11.90 0.00 24.61
N SER A 284 12.68 0.52 25.55
CA SER A 284 13.15 1.91 25.54
C SER A 284 14.02 2.23 24.31
N GLN A 285 14.87 1.30 23.85
CA GLN A 285 15.65 1.50 22.63
C GLN A 285 14.77 1.49 21.38
N VAL A 286 13.77 0.60 21.31
CA VAL A 286 12.81 0.57 20.19
C VAL A 286 12.01 1.86 20.15
N ASP A 287 11.49 2.33 21.29
CA ASP A 287 10.74 3.58 21.38
C ASP A 287 11.61 4.77 20.94
N LEU A 288 12.88 4.80 21.36
CA LEU A 288 13.83 5.82 20.92
C LEU A 288 14.10 5.77 19.41
N PHE A 289 14.21 4.56 18.84
CA PHE A 289 14.37 4.37 17.40
C PHE A 289 13.15 4.90 16.63
N VAL A 290 11.95 4.47 17.04
CA VAL A 290 10.67 4.84 16.41
C VAL A 290 10.44 6.36 16.50
N ALA A 291 10.70 6.97 17.66
CA ALA A 291 10.55 8.41 17.83
C ALA A 291 11.49 9.24 16.95
N ASN A 292 12.60 8.65 16.46
CA ASN A 292 13.63 9.34 15.70
C ASN A 292 13.85 8.77 14.28
N LEU A 293 12.85 8.11 13.68
CA LEU A 293 12.98 7.47 12.35
C LEU A 293 13.53 8.39 11.26
N ASP A 294 13.17 9.69 11.25
CA ASP A 294 13.73 10.66 10.29
C ASP A 294 15.24 10.83 10.43
N GLY A 295 15.72 10.80 11.67
CA GLY A 295 17.13 10.86 11.99
C GLY A 295 17.90 9.64 11.47
N TYR A 296 17.23 8.49 11.35
CA TYR A 296 17.78 7.25 10.79
C TYR A 296 17.62 7.13 9.27
N ALA A 297 16.74 7.94 8.66
CA ALA A 297 16.54 8.02 7.21
C ALA A 297 17.35 9.14 6.53
N ALA A 298 18.21 9.82 7.30
CA ALA A 298 18.93 11.05 6.96
C ALA A 298 18.11 12.04 6.09
N ALA A 299 16.83 12.20 6.46
CA ALA A 299 15.86 13.14 5.88
C ALA A 299 15.78 13.13 4.34
N SER A 300 15.17 12.10 3.75
CA SER A 300 14.76 12.15 2.34
C SER A 300 13.37 12.78 2.17
N ARG A 301 13.25 13.82 1.33
CA ARG A 301 11.93 14.44 1.01
C ARG A 301 11.06 13.60 0.09
N ALA A 302 11.63 12.59 -0.56
CA ALA A 302 10.87 11.72 -1.45
C ALA A 302 9.99 10.72 -0.68
N ILE A 303 10.31 10.43 0.57
CA ILE A 303 9.47 9.59 1.44
C ILE A 303 8.23 10.41 1.81
N ALA A 304 7.07 10.00 1.32
CA ALA A 304 5.78 10.57 1.71
C ALA A 304 5.27 9.88 2.99
N ALA A 305 6.03 10.03 4.08
CA ALA A 305 5.63 9.55 5.39
C ALA A 305 4.40 10.32 5.89
N PRO A 306 3.47 9.70 6.62
CA PRO A 306 2.52 10.42 7.45
C PRO A 306 3.26 11.34 8.42
N GLU A 307 2.79 12.58 8.55
CA GLU A 307 3.40 13.56 9.46
C GLU A 307 3.23 13.14 10.93
N VAL A 308 2.13 12.42 11.22
CA VAL A 308 1.81 11.92 12.56
C VAL A 308 2.52 10.58 12.77
N LYS A 309 3.53 10.60 13.64
CA LYS A 309 4.38 9.44 13.96
C LYS A 309 4.10 8.84 15.33
N VAL A 310 3.34 9.58 16.13
CA VAL A 310 2.84 9.17 17.42
C VAL A 310 1.34 9.41 17.37
N PRO A 311 0.51 8.42 17.74
CA PRO A 311 -0.93 8.60 17.71
C PRO A 311 -1.38 9.74 18.62
N GLU A 312 -2.30 10.56 18.11
CA GLU A 312 -2.97 11.60 18.87
C GLU A 312 -4.34 11.11 19.37
N VAL A 313 -4.87 11.74 20.41
CA VAL A 313 -6.20 11.41 20.92
C VAL A 313 -7.25 11.82 19.89
N ALA A 314 -8.06 10.86 19.45
CA ALA A 314 -9.13 11.09 18.49
C ALA A 314 -10.12 12.15 19.00
N GLN A 315 -10.44 13.14 18.16
CA GLN A 315 -11.30 14.27 18.49
C GLN A 315 -12.65 14.19 17.76
N ASP A 316 -13.70 14.74 18.38
CA ASP A 316 -15.04 14.79 17.79
C ASP A 316 -15.17 15.84 16.69
N VAL A 317 -14.31 16.85 16.69
CA VAL A 317 -14.27 17.89 15.67
C VAL A 317 -12.82 18.12 15.29
N VAL A 318 -12.54 18.08 13.99
CA VAL A 318 -11.21 18.33 13.42
C VAL A 318 -11.34 19.29 12.23
N THR A 319 -10.36 20.17 12.03
CA THR A 319 -10.29 20.99 10.82
C THR A 319 -9.68 20.20 9.66
N LEU A 320 -9.93 20.63 8.42
CA LEU A 320 -9.24 20.09 7.25
C LEU A 320 -7.71 20.26 7.39
N GLU A 321 -7.25 21.39 7.94
CA GLU A 321 -5.83 21.62 8.24
C GLU A 321 -5.25 20.59 9.22
N GLN A 322 -5.99 20.22 10.28
CA GLN A 322 -5.59 19.17 11.22
C GLN A 322 -5.55 17.79 10.55
N LEU A 323 -6.46 17.54 9.60
CA LEU A 323 -6.42 16.40 8.69
C LEU A 323 -5.37 16.56 7.57
N LYS A 324 -4.50 17.57 7.63
CA LYS A 324 -3.45 17.82 6.63
C LYS A 324 -3.98 18.03 5.21
N ILE A 325 -5.25 18.36 5.10
CA ILE A 325 -5.91 18.80 3.89
C ILE A 325 -5.71 20.33 3.87
N GLY A 326 -4.77 20.77 3.04
CA GLY A 326 -4.47 22.19 2.86
C GLY A 326 -5.64 22.95 2.21
N SER A 327 -5.39 24.19 1.79
CA SER A 327 -6.38 24.90 0.98
C SER A 327 -6.51 24.19 -0.38
N LEU A 328 -7.73 23.80 -0.71
CA LEU A 328 -8.03 23.11 -1.94
C LEU A 328 -8.69 24.08 -2.91
N THR A 329 -8.08 24.26 -4.08
CA THR A 329 -8.57 25.16 -5.13
C THR A 329 -8.69 24.40 -6.45
N ALA A 330 -9.82 24.59 -7.12
CA ALA A 330 -10.02 24.16 -8.49
C ALA A 330 -10.50 25.33 -9.35
N SER A 331 -10.28 25.26 -10.66
CA SER A 331 -10.76 26.25 -11.62
C SER A 331 -11.32 25.56 -12.85
N GLY A 332 -12.32 26.17 -13.48
CA GLY A 332 -13.01 25.58 -14.62
C GLY A 332 -14.13 26.46 -15.15
N LEU A 333 -14.91 25.94 -16.10
CA LEU A 333 -15.97 26.68 -16.79
C LEU A 333 -17.37 26.29 -16.30
N ASN A 334 -17.81 25.08 -16.62
CA ASN A 334 -19.17 24.59 -16.36
C ASN A 334 -19.28 23.76 -15.08
N ARG A 335 -18.20 23.07 -14.69
CA ARG A 335 -18.13 22.28 -13.46
C ARG A 335 -16.78 22.45 -12.81
N ILE A 336 -16.76 22.84 -11.55
CA ILE A 336 -15.53 23.03 -10.77
C ILE A 336 -15.67 22.22 -9.50
N ALA A 337 -14.93 21.13 -9.39
CA ALA A 337 -15.05 20.21 -8.26
C ALA A 337 -13.76 20.19 -7.44
N VAL A 338 -13.93 20.22 -6.12
CA VAL A 338 -12.87 20.08 -5.13
C VAL A 338 -13.16 18.81 -4.31
N PRO A 339 -12.37 17.73 -4.49
CA PRO A 339 -12.49 16.54 -3.65
C PRO A 339 -11.81 16.76 -2.29
N ILE A 340 -12.49 16.35 -1.23
CA ILE A 340 -12.02 16.36 0.15
C ILE A 340 -12.01 14.91 0.64
N GLU A 341 -10.82 14.34 0.82
CA GLU A 341 -10.66 12.97 1.29
C GLU A 341 -10.79 12.93 2.82
N VAL A 342 -11.71 12.11 3.33
CA VAL A 342 -11.91 11.88 4.76
C VAL A 342 -11.66 10.40 5.03
N ASN A 343 -10.71 10.13 5.91
CA ASN A 343 -10.26 8.77 6.21
C ASN A 343 -10.42 8.48 7.71
N GLN A 344 -11.16 7.42 8.07
CA GLN A 344 -11.36 7.05 9.47
C GLN A 344 -10.06 6.68 10.20
N THR A 345 -9.05 6.16 9.48
CA THR A 345 -7.74 5.85 10.07
C THR A 345 -6.96 7.11 10.43
N GLN A 346 -7.21 8.23 9.76
CA GLN A 346 -6.66 9.53 10.10
C GLN A 346 -7.39 10.16 11.30
N LEU A 347 -8.70 9.89 11.44
CA LEU A 347 -9.48 10.23 12.63
C LEU A 347 -9.15 9.33 13.84
N GLY A 348 -8.50 8.18 13.60
CA GLY A 348 -7.98 7.26 14.61
C GLY A 348 -9.03 6.42 15.33
N ARG A 349 -10.26 6.33 14.81
CA ARG A 349 -11.36 5.55 15.40
C ARG A 349 -12.49 5.27 14.40
N PRO A 350 -13.33 4.26 14.63
CA PRO A 350 -14.58 4.10 13.89
C PRO A 350 -15.54 5.26 14.19
N ILE A 351 -16.25 5.75 13.17
CA ILE A 351 -17.13 6.93 13.32
C ILE A 351 -18.58 6.69 12.91
N ARG A 352 -19.47 7.53 13.45
CA ARG A 352 -20.86 7.72 13.05
C ARG A 352 -21.23 9.20 13.07
N ASP A 353 -22.36 9.51 12.44
CA ASP A 353 -22.98 10.84 12.41
C ASP A 353 -21.99 11.90 11.94
N LEU A 354 -21.33 11.62 10.81
CA LEU A 354 -20.35 12.49 10.20
C LEU A 354 -21.04 13.74 9.63
N SER A 355 -20.55 14.92 9.99
CA SER A 355 -21.05 16.20 9.49
C SER A 355 -19.89 17.11 9.13
N ALA A 356 -19.90 17.65 7.91
CA ALA A 356 -18.90 18.57 7.41
C ALA A 356 -19.45 20.00 7.42
N HIS A 357 -18.75 20.92 8.07
CA HIS A 357 -19.01 22.36 7.99
C HIS A 357 -17.96 22.98 7.09
N LEU A 358 -18.36 23.29 5.86
CA LEU A 358 -17.50 23.69 4.76
C LEU A 358 -17.75 25.15 4.40
N PHE A 359 -16.68 25.93 4.36
CA PHE A 359 -16.74 27.31 3.91
C PHE A 359 -15.53 27.68 3.06
N GLY A 360 -15.68 28.75 2.28
CA GLY A 360 -14.65 29.14 1.34
C GLY A 360 -15.11 30.24 0.40
N THR A 361 -14.46 30.29 -0.76
CA THR A 361 -14.68 31.36 -1.75
C THR A 361 -14.84 30.79 -3.15
N TYR A 362 -15.55 31.52 -3.99
CA TYR A 362 -15.60 31.30 -5.43
C TYR A 362 -15.57 32.64 -6.16
N VAL A 363 -15.17 32.64 -7.43
CA VAL A 363 -15.25 33.84 -8.27
C VAL A 363 -16.72 34.07 -8.66
N PRO A 364 -17.35 35.21 -8.28
CA PRO A 364 -18.74 35.49 -8.62
C PRO A 364 -19.00 35.39 -10.12
N LEU A 365 -20.16 34.83 -10.46
CA LEU A 365 -20.53 34.62 -11.85
C LEU A 365 -20.99 35.93 -12.52
N PRO A 366 -20.71 36.12 -13.82
CA PRO A 366 -21.28 37.24 -14.58
C PRO A 366 -22.81 37.08 -14.71
N PRO A 367 -23.56 38.17 -14.98
CA PRO A 367 -25.02 38.12 -15.08
C PRO A 367 -25.59 37.18 -16.15
N SER A 368 -24.78 36.78 -17.14
CA SER A 368 -25.15 35.82 -18.18
C SER A 368 -25.02 34.35 -17.75
N ARG A 369 -24.63 34.08 -16.49
CA ARG A 369 -24.45 32.75 -15.93
C ARG A 369 -25.14 32.61 -14.58
N SER A 370 -25.57 31.39 -14.31
CA SER A 370 -26.17 30.99 -13.03
C SER A 370 -25.55 29.67 -12.60
N GLY A 371 -25.44 29.44 -11.30
CA GLY A 371 -24.91 28.18 -10.81
C GLY A 371 -25.39 27.85 -9.42
N ILE A 372 -25.03 26.64 -9.00
CA ILE A 372 -25.34 26.08 -7.69
C ILE A 372 -24.06 25.47 -7.12
N LEU A 373 -23.87 25.63 -5.81
CA LEU A 373 -22.86 24.87 -5.08
C LEU A 373 -23.51 23.60 -4.54
N THR A 374 -22.87 22.45 -4.77
CA THR A 374 -23.30 21.15 -4.28
C THR A 374 -22.21 20.53 -3.41
N VAL A 375 -22.62 19.82 -2.35
CA VAL A 375 -21.74 18.94 -1.58
C VAL A 375 -22.28 17.53 -1.74
N SER A 376 -21.44 16.60 -2.16
CA SER A 376 -21.85 15.21 -2.44
C SER A 376 -20.85 14.19 -1.93
N LEU A 377 -21.32 12.96 -1.74
CA LEU A 377 -20.51 11.79 -1.44
C LEU A 377 -20.97 10.63 -2.34
N GLY A 378 -20.06 10.06 -3.14
CA GLY A 378 -20.41 8.94 -4.03
C GLY A 378 -21.58 9.24 -4.97
N GLY A 379 -21.68 10.47 -5.48
CA GLY A 379 -22.79 10.94 -6.33
C GLY A 379 -24.08 11.32 -5.57
N THR A 380 -24.21 10.97 -4.29
CA THR A 380 -25.36 11.39 -3.48
C THR A 380 -25.16 12.83 -3.02
N GLN A 381 -26.07 13.74 -3.41
CA GLN A 381 -26.06 15.12 -2.95
C GLN A 381 -26.50 15.20 -1.48
N LEU A 382 -25.63 15.76 -0.64
CA LEU A 382 -25.84 15.93 0.80
C LEU A 382 -26.35 17.33 1.14
N ALA A 383 -25.86 18.35 0.43
CA ALA A 383 -26.24 19.73 0.62
C ALA A 383 -26.11 20.53 -0.68
N SER A 384 -26.79 21.67 -0.74
CA SER A 384 -26.63 22.64 -1.83
C SER A 384 -26.89 24.06 -1.35
N ALA A 385 -26.22 25.02 -1.97
CA ALA A 385 -26.43 26.45 -1.72
C ALA A 385 -26.48 27.23 -3.05
N PRO A 386 -27.33 28.26 -3.16
CA PRO A 386 -27.30 29.16 -4.30
C PRO A 386 -26.01 29.99 -4.30
N LEU A 387 -25.60 30.41 -5.49
CA LEU A 387 -24.50 31.36 -5.65
C LEU A 387 -25.03 32.79 -5.64
N ASP A 388 -24.22 33.71 -5.13
CA ASP A 388 -24.50 35.13 -5.03
C ASP A 388 -23.26 35.98 -5.38
N SER A 389 -23.42 37.29 -5.24
CA SER A 389 -22.37 38.26 -5.57
C SER A 389 -21.29 38.39 -4.49
N THR A 390 -21.42 37.74 -3.34
CA THR A 390 -20.43 37.81 -2.26
C THR A 390 -19.18 36.99 -2.56
N GLY A 391 -19.30 35.97 -3.44
CA GLY A 391 -18.21 35.07 -3.77
C GLY A 391 -17.79 34.18 -2.60
N ARG A 392 -18.69 33.95 -1.63
CA ARG A 392 -18.45 33.14 -0.43
C ARG A 392 -19.53 32.09 -0.27
N PHE A 393 -19.16 30.95 0.30
CA PHE A 393 -20.11 29.93 0.72
C PHE A 393 -19.82 29.48 2.15
N ASP A 394 -20.88 29.07 2.84
CA ASP A 394 -20.86 28.46 4.16
C ASP A 394 -22.01 27.43 4.19
N VAL A 395 -21.65 26.15 4.18
CA VAL A 395 -22.59 25.03 4.01
C VAL A 395 -22.27 23.94 5.02
N ARG A 396 -23.32 23.34 5.56
CA ARG A 396 -23.23 22.10 6.35
C ARG A 396 -23.75 20.93 5.53
N ALA A 397 -23.03 19.82 5.54
CA ALA A 397 -23.42 18.58 4.89
C ALA A 397 -23.35 17.43 5.90
N ASP A 398 -24.50 16.82 6.20
CA ASP A 398 -24.59 15.65 7.07
C ASP A 398 -24.54 14.39 6.21
N VAL A 399 -23.69 13.43 6.61
CA VAL A 399 -23.49 12.17 5.90
C VAL A 399 -24.32 11.07 6.57
N PRO A 400 -25.30 10.48 5.86
CA PRO A 400 -26.04 9.33 6.36
C PRO A 400 -25.11 8.17 6.74
N ASN A 401 -25.38 7.52 7.88
CA ASN A 401 -24.53 6.44 8.41
C ASN A 401 -24.37 5.24 7.46
N ASN A 402 -25.34 5.00 6.56
CA ASN A 402 -25.28 3.93 5.56
C ASN A 402 -24.33 4.24 4.39
N LEU A 403 -23.89 5.50 4.24
CA LEU A 403 -22.91 5.91 3.26
C LEU A 403 -21.49 5.97 3.85
N LEU A 404 -21.33 5.75 5.15
CA LEU A 404 -20.02 5.76 5.80
C LEU A 404 -19.21 4.54 5.33
N SER A 405 -17.97 4.83 4.94
CA SER A 405 -16.95 3.86 4.62
C SER A 405 -15.64 4.27 5.30
N ARG A 406 -14.60 3.45 5.19
CA ARG A 406 -13.27 3.76 5.74
C ARG A 406 -12.65 4.98 5.06
N PHE A 407 -12.72 5.00 3.73
CA PHE A 407 -12.22 6.07 2.87
C PHE A 407 -13.40 6.72 2.15
N MET A 408 -13.60 8.00 2.39
CA MET A 408 -14.71 8.78 1.87
C MET A 408 -14.17 10.00 1.11
N THR A 409 -14.84 10.40 0.05
CA THR A 409 -14.46 11.60 -0.71
C THR A 409 -15.68 12.51 -0.83
N LEU A 410 -15.71 13.54 0.01
CA LEU A 410 -16.69 14.61 -0.07
C LEU A 410 -16.31 15.52 -1.24
N THR A 411 -17.21 15.73 -2.19
CA THR A 411 -16.95 16.60 -3.33
C THR A 411 -17.76 17.88 -3.17
N VAL A 412 -17.06 19.02 -3.07
CA VAL A 412 -17.67 20.35 -3.19
C VAL A 412 -17.58 20.77 -4.64
N ALA A 413 -18.71 20.96 -5.30
CA ALA A 413 -18.75 21.31 -6.72
C ALA A 413 -19.52 22.59 -6.98
N LEU A 414 -19.04 23.36 -7.95
CA LEU A 414 -19.74 24.48 -8.55
C LEU A 414 -20.26 24.02 -9.92
N ASP A 415 -21.57 23.91 -10.07
CA ASP A 415 -22.20 23.58 -11.34
C ASP A 415 -22.77 24.86 -11.96
N ILE A 416 -22.22 25.28 -13.10
CA ILE A 416 -22.50 26.55 -13.76
C ILE A 416 -23.17 26.29 -15.11
N THR A 417 -24.24 27.05 -15.36
CA THR A 417 -24.99 27.07 -16.60
C THR A 417 -25.04 28.49 -17.18
N GLY A 418 -25.27 28.60 -18.49
CA GLY A 418 -25.36 29.87 -19.20
C GLY A 418 -24.44 29.92 -20.42
N ASP A 419 -24.14 31.13 -20.87
CA ASP A 419 -23.37 31.33 -22.10
C ASP A 419 -21.86 31.14 -21.86
N PHE A 420 -21.30 30.13 -22.52
CA PHE A 420 -19.86 29.86 -22.58
C PHE A 420 -19.34 30.08 -24.01
N GLN A 421 -18.32 30.93 -24.12
CA GLN A 421 -17.57 31.18 -25.36
C GLN A 421 -16.15 30.61 -25.22
N CYS A 422 -15.75 29.73 -26.12
CA CYS A 422 -14.54 28.93 -25.95
C CYS A 422 -13.28 29.76 -26.22
N GLY A 423 -12.31 29.67 -25.30
CA GLY A 423 -11.06 30.44 -25.39
C GLY A 423 -11.19 31.93 -25.02
N THR A 424 -12.40 32.43 -24.75
CA THR A 424 -12.63 33.83 -24.34
C THR A 424 -13.39 33.95 -23.02
N SER A 425 -14.01 32.86 -22.55
CA SER A 425 -14.62 32.81 -21.23
C SER A 425 -13.57 32.70 -20.15
N ASP A 426 -13.60 33.60 -19.19
CA ASP A 426 -12.82 33.46 -17.96
C ASP A 426 -13.30 32.23 -17.19
N ALA A 427 -12.34 31.44 -16.71
CA ALA A 427 -12.60 30.37 -15.76
C ALA A 427 -13.04 30.98 -14.43
N SER A 428 -14.03 30.36 -13.78
CA SER A 428 -14.28 30.61 -12.37
C SER A 428 -13.34 29.71 -11.55
N SER A 429 -13.24 29.99 -10.26
CA SER A 429 -12.50 29.17 -9.32
C SER A 429 -13.34 28.91 -8.08
N LEU A 430 -13.09 27.78 -7.44
CA LEU A 430 -13.66 27.38 -6.16
C LEU A 430 -12.51 27.04 -5.21
N THR A 431 -12.53 27.61 -4.01
CA THR A 431 -11.55 27.36 -2.96
C THR A 431 -12.25 26.99 -1.66
N VAL A 432 -11.90 25.84 -1.08
CA VAL A 432 -12.31 25.42 0.26
C VAL A 432 -11.26 25.90 1.27
N ASP A 433 -11.71 26.57 2.34
CA ASP A 433 -10.84 27.05 3.41
C ASP A 433 -10.42 25.88 4.32
N PRO A 434 -9.12 25.72 4.62
CA PRO A 434 -8.63 24.61 5.45
C PRO A 434 -9.11 24.67 6.91
N ARG A 435 -9.70 25.79 7.36
CA ARG A 435 -10.38 25.90 8.66
C ARG A 435 -11.78 25.29 8.68
N SER A 436 -12.29 24.84 7.53
CA SER A 436 -13.49 24.00 7.46
C SER A 436 -13.34 22.79 8.38
N THR A 437 -14.44 22.30 8.95
CA THR A 437 -14.41 21.23 9.95
C THR A 437 -15.17 20.00 9.53
N VAL A 438 -14.71 18.86 10.03
CA VAL A 438 -15.39 17.58 10.02
C VAL A 438 -15.66 17.20 11.46
N SER A 439 -16.92 16.86 11.76
CA SER A 439 -17.35 16.42 13.08
C SER A 439 -17.94 15.01 13.03
N SER A 440 -17.68 14.21 14.04
CA SER A 440 -18.16 12.83 14.13
C SER A 440 -18.17 12.32 15.57
N HIS A 441 -18.92 11.24 15.82
CA HIS A 441 -18.93 10.55 17.10
C HIS A 441 -18.33 9.16 16.97
N LEU A 442 -17.85 8.58 18.08
CA LEU A 442 -17.42 7.19 18.13
C LEU A 442 -18.59 6.26 17.74
N ALA A 443 -18.34 5.36 16.77
CA ALA A 443 -19.25 4.28 16.42
C ALA A 443 -18.96 3.04 17.27
N SER A 444 -19.98 2.56 17.97
CA SER A 444 -19.91 1.37 18.82
C SER A 444 -21.26 0.64 18.78
N PRO A 445 -21.41 -0.47 18.03
CA PRO A 445 -20.38 -1.14 17.21
C PRO A 445 -19.89 -0.29 16.02
N PRO A 446 -18.75 -0.64 15.40
CA PRO A 446 -18.19 0.11 14.28
C PRO A 446 -19.11 0.13 13.04
N LEU A 447 -19.04 1.21 12.28
CA LEU A 447 -19.79 1.43 11.04
C LEU A 447 -18.83 1.84 9.90
N PRO A 448 -18.67 1.03 8.84
CA PRO A 448 -19.17 -0.35 8.70
C PRO A 448 -18.47 -1.33 9.66
N GLY A 449 -19.11 -2.48 9.94
CA GLY A 449 -18.55 -3.54 10.76
C GLY A 449 -17.60 -4.47 10.00
N GLY A 450 -17.08 -5.51 10.67
CA GLY A 450 -16.29 -6.57 10.03
C GLY A 450 -14.94 -6.08 9.50
N PHE A 451 -14.46 -6.63 8.38
CA PHE A 451 -13.18 -6.21 7.77
C PHE A 451 -13.14 -4.74 7.37
N ALA A 452 -14.28 -4.17 6.98
CA ALA A 452 -14.37 -2.76 6.60
C ALA A 452 -14.08 -1.82 7.80
N SER A 453 -14.14 -2.33 9.03
CA SER A 453 -13.81 -1.60 10.27
C SER A 453 -12.31 -1.57 10.62
N LEU A 454 -11.49 -2.38 9.96
CA LEU A 454 -10.06 -2.50 10.24
C LEU A 454 -9.25 -1.60 9.32
N PRO A 455 -8.20 -0.89 9.76
CA PRO A 455 -7.60 -0.99 11.08
C PRO A 455 -8.15 0.03 12.08
N GLN A 456 -9.11 0.88 11.70
CA GLN A 456 -9.50 2.02 12.55
C GLN A 456 -10.07 1.63 13.92
N THR A 457 -10.64 0.42 14.07
CA THR A 457 -11.06 -0.12 15.37
C THR A 457 -9.93 -0.66 16.23
N LEU A 458 -8.75 -0.86 15.65
CA LEU A 458 -7.54 -1.34 16.34
C LEU A 458 -6.61 -0.19 16.74
N LEU A 459 -6.93 1.05 16.34
CA LEU A 459 -6.09 2.21 16.60
C LEU A 459 -6.29 2.80 18.01
N PRO A 460 -5.24 3.38 18.61
CA PRO A 460 -3.84 3.18 18.22
C PRO A 460 -3.25 1.88 18.77
N THR A 461 -3.72 1.43 19.93
CA THR A 461 -3.14 0.30 20.67
C THR A 461 -3.96 -0.95 20.48
N VAL A 462 -3.29 -2.04 20.11
CA VAL A 462 -3.92 -3.36 19.90
C VAL A 462 -3.14 -4.44 20.62
N ASP A 463 -3.84 -5.30 21.36
CA ASP A 463 -3.20 -6.46 21.97
C ASP A 463 -3.02 -7.57 20.94
N VAL A 464 -1.88 -8.25 20.99
CA VAL A 464 -1.55 -9.36 20.09
C VAL A 464 -1.37 -10.61 20.95
N GLY A 465 -2.33 -11.52 20.85
CA GLY A 465 -2.26 -12.84 21.48
C GLY A 465 -1.62 -13.84 20.53
N LEU A 466 -0.48 -14.41 20.91
CA LEU A 466 0.19 -15.47 20.15
C LEU A 466 -0.08 -16.83 20.78
N GLY A 467 -0.38 -17.82 19.94
CA GLY A 467 -0.45 -19.22 20.34
C GLY A 467 0.94 -19.83 20.58
N ASP A 468 0.98 -21.16 20.71
CA ASP A 468 2.18 -21.89 21.14
C ASP A 468 3.19 -22.16 20.00
N ASN A 469 2.96 -21.67 18.77
CA ASN A 469 3.87 -21.92 17.63
C ASN A 469 5.09 -20.98 17.58
N GLY A 470 5.34 -20.21 18.63
CA GLY A 470 6.52 -19.34 18.78
C GLY A 470 6.74 -18.41 17.59
N LEU A 471 7.86 -18.59 16.87
CA LEU A 471 8.24 -17.78 15.71
C LEU A 471 7.18 -17.81 14.58
N GLY A 472 6.48 -18.94 14.40
CA GLY A 472 5.45 -19.06 13.37
C GLY A 472 4.30 -18.08 13.59
N ASP A 473 3.77 -18.02 14.82
CA ASP A 473 2.67 -17.12 15.15
C ASP A 473 3.11 -15.66 15.19
N LEU A 474 4.37 -15.38 15.59
CA LEU A 474 4.95 -14.04 15.48
C LEU A 474 5.00 -13.54 14.01
N ARG A 475 5.37 -14.41 13.06
CA ARG A 475 5.39 -14.07 11.63
C ARG A 475 3.99 -13.77 11.10
N ARG A 476 2.99 -14.58 11.47
CA ARG A 476 1.59 -14.38 11.08
C ARG A 476 1.02 -13.08 11.64
N ALA A 477 1.30 -12.78 12.91
CA ALA A 477 0.94 -11.50 13.52
C ALA A 477 1.59 -10.33 12.78
N ASN A 478 2.88 -10.44 12.47
CA ASN A 478 3.61 -9.43 11.71
C ASN A 478 2.99 -9.19 10.32
N GLN A 479 2.68 -10.24 9.56
CA GLN A 479 2.04 -10.10 8.24
C GLN A 479 0.72 -9.34 8.33
N LEU A 480 -0.16 -9.72 9.26
CA LEU A 480 -1.44 -9.02 9.46
C LEU A 480 -1.27 -7.56 9.86
N LEU A 481 -0.38 -7.27 10.81
CA LEU A 481 -0.11 -5.90 11.26
C LEU A 481 0.49 -5.04 10.15
N VAL A 482 1.38 -5.59 9.32
CA VAL A 482 1.96 -4.88 8.16
C VAL A 482 0.87 -4.55 7.15
N GLN A 483 0.00 -5.49 6.80
CA GLN A 483 -1.13 -5.25 5.89
C GLN A 483 -2.10 -4.19 6.42
N MET A 484 -2.41 -4.26 7.71
CA MET A 484 -3.25 -3.27 8.38
C MET A 484 -2.58 -1.90 8.41
N GLN A 485 -1.27 -1.83 8.67
CA GLN A 485 -0.54 -0.56 8.70
C GLN A 485 -0.45 0.10 7.32
N HIS A 486 -0.27 -0.66 6.24
CA HIS A 486 -0.35 -0.15 4.85
C HIS A 486 -1.70 0.51 4.54
N SER A 487 -2.75 0.11 5.26
CA SER A 487 -4.10 0.67 5.13
C SER A 487 -4.40 1.76 6.17
N SER A 488 -3.42 2.18 6.98
CA SER A 488 -3.60 3.11 8.10
C SER A 488 -2.75 4.36 7.93
N TYR A 489 -3.36 5.52 8.18
CA TYR A 489 -2.61 6.78 8.29
C TYR A 489 -1.88 6.90 9.63
N LEU A 490 -2.49 6.43 10.72
CA LEU A 490 -1.87 6.47 12.05
C LEU A 490 -1.12 5.17 12.35
N PRO A 491 -0.04 5.23 13.14
CA PRO A 491 0.72 4.03 13.48
C PRO A 491 -0.05 3.14 14.47
N LEU A 492 -0.09 1.85 14.16
CA LEU A 492 -0.53 0.79 15.06
C LEU A 492 0.54 0.53 16.12
N GLN A 493 0.11 0.39 17.36
CA GLN A 493 0.95 0.11 18.53
C GLN A 493 0.59 -1.28 19.08
N PRO A 494 1.18 -2.35 18.51
CA PRO A 494 0.91 -3.71 18.95
C PRO A 494 1.54 -3.98 20.33
N ARG A 495 0.83 -4.70 21.19
CA ARG A 495 1.33 -5.20 22.47
C ARG A 495 1.13 -6.70 22.57
N VAL A 496 2.22 -7.45 22.56
CA VAL A 496 2.19 -8.89 22.71
C VAL A 496 1.84 -9.26 24.14
N ARG A 497 0.80 -10.09 24.28
CA ARG A 497 0.28 -10.62 25.55
C ARG A 497 0.04 -12.13 25.41
N PRO A 498 -0.03 -12.88 26.53
CA PRO A 498 -0.55 -14.24 26.51
C PRO A 498 -1.92 -14.31 25.81
N LEU A 499 -2.12 -15.33 24.96
CA LEU A 499 -3.32 -15.48 24.13
C LEU A 499 -4.63 -15.36 24.92
N THR A 500 -4.70 -15.99 26.09
CA THR A 500 -5.89 -15.97 26.96
C THR A 500 -6.16 -14.60 27.56
N GLU A 501 -5.11 -13.85 27.88
CA GLU A 501 -5.22 -12.49 28.42
C GLU A 501 -5.72 -11.53 27.33
N ALA A 502 -5.09 -11.54 26.15
CA ALA A 502 -5.50 -10.74 24.99
C ALA A 502 -6.96 -11.03 24.57
N ALA A 503 -7.43 -12.27 24.75
CA ALA A 503 -8.80 -12.67 24.46
C ALA A 503 -9.83 -12.08 25.43
N THR A 504 -9.43 -11.69 26.64
CA THR A 504 -10.34 -11.18 27.68
C THR A 504 -10.12 -9.73 28.08
N ASP A 505 -9.07 -9.07 27.56
CA ASP A 505 -8.79 -7.66 27.82
C ASP A 505 -9.87 -6.74 27.21
N THR A 506 -9.77 -5.45 27.54
CA THR A 506 -10.64 -4.34 27.16
C THR A 506 -10.19 -3.65 25.87
N LEU A 507 -8.90 -3.67 25.55
CA LEU A 507 -8.37 -3.13 24.29
C LEU A 507 -8.78 -4.01 23.11
N PRO A 508 -8.83 -3.51 21.87
CA PRO A 508 -8.97 -4.37 20.70
C PRO A 508 -7.82 -5.39 20.63
N ALA A 509 -8.05 -6.55 20.00
CA ALA A 509 -7.02 -7.59 19.91
C ALA A 509 -6.94 -8.29 18.56
N ILE A 510 -5.74 -8.76 18.23
CA ILE A 510 -5.46 -9.75 17.18
C ILE A 510 -5.02 -11.04 17.87
N LEU A 511 -5.74 -12.13 17.65
CA LEU A 511 -5.44 -13.43 18.23
C LEU A 511 -4.99 -14.38 17.11
N ILE A 512 -3.74 -14.85 17.22
CA ILE A 512 -3.16 -15.85 16.33
C ILE A 512 -3.25 -17.20 17.01
N ALA A 513 -4.17 -18.04 16.53
CA ALA A 513 -4.35 -19.42 16.98
C ALA A 513 -4.31 -20.33 15.75
N ALA A 514 -3.14 -20.38 15.11
CA ALA A 514 -2.95 -21.02 13.80
C ALA A 514 -3.21 -22.53 13.82
N ASP A 515 -3.13 -23.17 14.98
CA ASP A 515 -3.42 -24.58 15.21
C ASP A 515 -4.92 -24.88 15.45
N GLY A 516 -5.76 -23.84 15.51
CA GLY A 516 -7.20 -23.96 15.80
C GLY A 516 -7.55 -23.87 17.29
N ASN A 517 -6.56 -23.77 18.19
CA ASN A 517 -6.79 -23.75 19.63
C ASN A 517 -7.12 -22.34 20.15
N LEU A 518 -8.36 -21.90 19.92
CA LEU A 518 -8.85 -20.63 20.45
C LEU A 518 -9.32 -20.75 21.91
N PRO A 519 -9.09 -19.71 22.76
CA PRO A 519 -9.69 -19.65 24.08
C PRO A 519 -11.22 -19.74 24.04
N GLN A 520 -11.82 -20.47 24.99
CA GLN A 520 -13.29 -20.67 25.04
C GLN A 520 -14.10 -19.37 25.22
N SER A 521 -13.46 -18.30 25.71
CA SER A 521 -14.05 -16.97 25.81
C SER A 521 -14.34 -16.35 24.44
N VAL A 522 -13.65 -16.77 23.39
CA VAL A 522 -13.78 -16.25 22.04
C VAL A 522 -14.92 -16.94 21.29
N ARG A 523 -15.77 -16.17 20.61
CA ARG A 523 -16.91 -16.67 19.84
C ARG A 523 -16.75 -16.31 18.36
N PRO A 524 -16.00 -17.11 17.56
CA PRO A 524 -15.74 -16.81 16.16
C PRO A 524 -17.05 -16.72 15.36
N PRO A 525 -17.22 -15.74 14.45
CA PRO A 525 -18.41 -15.62 13.60
C PRO A 525 -18.69 -16.89 12.79
N LEU A 526 -17.64 -17.55 12.26
CA LEU A 526 -17.78 -18.76 11.45
C LEU A 526 -18.50 -19.90 12.18
N ALA A 527 -18.45 -19.96 13.52
CA ALA A 527 -19.17 -21.00 14.28
C ALA A 527 -20.70 -20.92 14.17
N SER A 528 -21.23 -19.77 13.72
CA SER A 528 -22.65 -19.55 13.47
C SER A 528 -23.02 -19.51 11.97
N ALA A 529 -22.07 -19.76 11.06
CA ALA A 529 -22.33 -19.78 9.63
C ALA A 529 -23.17 -21.00 9.21
N ASP A 530 -23.97 -20.85 8.15
CA ASP A 530 -24.75 -21.96 7.60
C ASP A 530 -23.83 -22.97 6.87
N PRO A 531 -23.72 -24.23 7.36
CA PRO A 531 -22.87 -25.23 6.74
C PRO A 531 -23.24 -25.56 5.30
N ALA A 532 -24.51 -25.42 4.92
CA ALA A 532 -24.95 -25.66 3.54
C ALA A 532 -24.40 -24.60 2.59
N LEU A 533 -24.36 -23.32 3.02
CA LEU A 533 -23.78 -22.24 2.23
C LEU A 533 -22.26 -22.39 2.11
N LEU A 534 -21.58 -22.80 3.18
CA LEU A 534 -20.16 -23.10 3.15
C LEU A 534 -19.83 -24.26 2.20
N ALA A 535 -20.66 -25.31 2.19
CA ALA A 535 -20.49 -26.45 1.31
C ALA A 535 -20.62 -26.09 -0.18
N LEU A 536 -21.49 -25.12 -0.52
CA LEU A 536 -21.59 -24.58 -1.89
C LEU A 536 -20.31 -23.86 -2.34
N GLN A 537 -19.52 -23.34 -1.39
CA GLN A 537 -18.22 -22.70 -1.62
C GLN A 537 -17.04 -23.69 -1.46
N GLY A 538 -17.30 -25.00 -1.42
CA GLY A 538 -16.27 -26.04 -1.31
C GLY A 538 -15.76 -26.31 0.11
N VAL A 539 -16.35 -25.70 1.12
CA VAL A 539 -16.00 -25.92 2.54
C VAL A 539 -17.03 -26.87 3.16
N ALA A 540 -16.73 -28.17 3.16
CA ALA A 540 -17.64 -29.19 3.68
C ALA A 540 -16.92 -30.21 4.57
N GLY A 541 -17.58 -30.65 5.64
CA GLY A 541 -17.04 -31.69 6.53
C GLY A 541 -15.70 -31.28 7.14
N THR A 542 -14.63 -31.96 6.75
CA THR A 542 -13.26 -31.76 7.28
C THR A 542 -12.31 -31.10 6.28
N THR A 543 -12.83 -30.37 5.27
CA THR A 543 -11.99 -29.62 4.32
C THR A 543 -10.97 -28.75 5.06
N PRO A 544 -9.65 -28.88 4.84
CA PRO A 544 -8.65 -28.01 5.47
C PRO A 544 -8.76 -26.56 4.97
N TYR A 545 -8.68 -25.60 5.89
CA TYR A 545 -8.73 -24.18 5.56
C TYR A 545 -8.05 -23.31 6.61
N GLY A 546 -7.52 -22.17 6.16
CA GLY A 546 -7.17 -21.03 6.99
C GLY A 546 -8.36 -20.07 7.07
N THR A 547 -8.48 -19.32 8.17
CA THR A 547 -9.49 -18.26 8.29
C THR A 547 -8.93 -17.02 8.96
N LEU A 548 -9.42 -15.88 8.49
CA LEU A 548 -9.33 -14.61 9.19
C LEU A 548 -10.77 -14.19 9.52
N GLN A 549 -11.04 -13.74 10.74
CA GLN A 549 -12.40 -13.37 11.17
C GLN A 549 -12.35 -12.11 12.01
N VAL A 550 -13.40 -11.30 11.95
CA VAL A 550 -13.56 -10.09 12.75
C VAL A 550 -14.81 -10.22 13.58
N THR A 551 -14.73 -10.01 14.89
CA THR A 551 -15.91 -10.05 15.76
C THR A 551 -15.86 -8.93 16.77
N GLU A 552 -17.04 -8.43 17.11
CA GLU A 552 -17.20 -7.54 18.25
C GLU A 552 -17.42 -8.38 19.51
N GLN A 553 -16.66 -8.11 20.57
CA GLN A 553 -16.80 -8.74 21.87
C GLN A 553 -16.67 -7.69 22.97
N GLY A 554 -17.71 -7.50 23.79
CA GLY A 554 -17.63 -6.57 24.92
C GLY A 554 -17.29 -5.14 24.49
N ASN A 555 -17.81 -4.70 23.33
CA ASN A 555 -17.59 -3.36 22.77
C ASN A 555 -16.17 -3.08 22.26
N ARG A 556 -15.40 -4.14 21.96
CA ARG A 556 -14.09 -4.06 21.29
C ARG A 556 -14.08 -4.96 20.05
N THR A 557 -13.25 -4.61 19.09
CA THR A 557 -12.98 -5.46 17.93
C THR A 557 -11.92 -6.51 18.25
N VAL A 558 -12.18 -7.75 17.85
CA VAL A 558 -11.25 -8.87 17.94
C VAL A 558 -11.07 -9.47 16.54
N VAL A 559 -9.82 -9.49 16.06
CA VAL A 559 -9.43 -10.18 14.83
C VAL A 559 -8.87 -11.56 15.19
N LEU A 560 -9.39 -12.60 14.55
CA LEU A 560 -9.01 -13.98 14.77
C LEU A 560 -8.33 -14.52 13.52
N ALA A 561 -7.07 -14.93 13.63
CA ALA A 561 -6.36 -15.64 12.58
C ALA A 561 -6.15 -17.08 13.04
N THR A 562 -6.80 -18.02 12.35
CA THR A 562 -6.83 -19.44 12.78
C THR A 562 -6.90 -20.39 11.60
N SER A 563 -6.81 -21.68 11.87
CA SER A 563 -7.08 -22.76 10.91
C SER A 563 -7.95 -23.83 11.57
N ASN A 564 -8.39 -24.81 10.81
CA ASN A 564 -9.09 -25.97 11.36
C ASN A 564 -8.17 -27.18 11.67
N GLY A 565 -6.88 -26.92 11.95
CA GLY A 565 -5.95 -27.91 12.48
C GLY A 565 -4.57 -27.93 11.84
N GLU A 566 -4.34 -27.13 10.79
CA GLU A 566 -3.08 -27.08 10.05
C GLU A 566 -2.63 -25.61 9.89
N PRO A 567 -1.62 -25.15 10.65
CA PRO A 567 -1.12 -23.78 10.59
C PRO A 567 -0.71 -23.31 9.18
N GLY A 568 -0.27 -24.25 8.32
CA GLY A 568 0.10 -23.95 6.94
C GLY A 568 -1.05 -23.46 6.06
N ASP A 569 -2.30 -23.81 6.39
CA ASP A 569 -3.46 -23.29 5.65
C ASP A 569 -3.73 -21.82 5.97
N LEU A 570 -3.41 -21.38 7.19
CA LEU A 570 -3.41 -19.96 7.53
C LEU A 570 -2.26 -19.23 6.83
N ASP A 571 -1.06 -19.84 6.74
CA ASP A 571 0.07 -19.26 6.00
C ASP A 571 -0.26 -19.05 4.53
N ALA A 572 -0.95 -20.01 3.90
CA ALA A 572 -1.41 -19.88 2.52
C ALA A 572 -2.41 -18.72 2.34
N LEU A 573 -3.35 -18.56 3.28
CA LEU A 573 -4.31 -17.45 3.26
C LEU A 573 -3.62 -16.09 3.43
N LEU A 574 -2.68 -15.96 4.38
CA LEU A 574 -1.93 -14.73 4.59
C LEU A 574 -1.00 -14.43 3.40
N GLY A 575 -0.39 -15.46 2.80
CA GLY A 575 0.40 -15.33 1.59
C GLY A 575 -0.43 -14.88 0.37
N TRP A 576 -1.70 -15.28 0.28
CA TRP A 576 -2.62 -14.75 -0.71
C TRP A 576 -2.85 -13.25 -0.51
N LEU A 577 -3.17 -12.81 0.73
CA LEU A 577 -3.32 -11.39 1.07
C LEU A 577 -2.07 -10.56 0.76
N ASP A 578 -0.88 -11.12 1.00
CA ASP A 578 0.40 -10.46 0.73
C ASP A 578 0.74 -10.35 -0.77
N ALA A 579 0.08 -11.13 -1.64
CA ALA A 579 0.38 -11.16 -3.07
C ALA A 579 -0.08 -9.88 -3.80
N ASP A 580 -1.12 -9.23 -3.30
CA ASP A 580 -1.65 -7.97 -3.86
C ASP A 580 -2.10 -7.04 -2.72
N PRO A 581 -1.43 -5.89 -2.51
CA PRO A 581 -1.75 -4.93 -1.45
C PRO A 581 -3.20 -4.40 -1.50
N SER A 582 -3.89 -4.52 -2.63
CA SER A 582 -5.29 -4.09 -2.77
C SER A 582 -6.30 -5.10 -2.18
N GLN A 583 -5.89 -6.33 -1.88
CA GLN A 583 -6.80 -7.37 -1.41
C GLN A 583 -7.35 -7.08 -0.01
N PHE A 584 -6.47 -6.81 0.96
CA PHE A 584 -6.88 -6.57 2.35
C PHE A 584 -7.82 -5.35 2.49
N PRO A 585 -7.54 -4.18 1.90
CA PRO A 585 -8.44 -3.02 1.96
C PRO A 585 -9.83 -3.26 1.38
N ARG A 586 -9.96 -4.21 0.42
CA ARG A 586 -11.22 -4.51 -0.27
C ARG A 586 -12.08 -5.55 0.43
N LEU A 587 -11.59 -6.17 1.51
CA LEU A 587 -12.35 -7.17 2.25
C LEU A 587 -13.62 -6.55 2.86
N THR A 588 -14.74 -7.24 2.66
CA THR A 588 -16.05 -6.97 3.27
C THR A 588 -16.51 -8.19 4.06
N GLY A 589 -17.62 -8.07 4.79
CA GLY A 589 -18.09 -9.12 5.70
C GLY A 589 -17.19 -9.24 6.95
N ASP A 590 -17.27 -10.37 7.64
CA ASP A 590 -16.60 -10.60 8.92
C ASP A 590 -15.87 -11.95 9.00
N VAL A 591 -15.87 -12.74 7.92
CA VAL A 591 -15.15 -14.00 7.79
C VAL A 591 -14.52 -14.10 6.40
N LEU A 592 -13.21 -14.33 6.35
CA LEU A 592 -12.45 -14.69 5.16
C LEU A 592 -11.97 -16.14 5.33
N ILE A 593 -12.27 -16.98 4.36
CA ILE A 593 -11.92 -18.41 4.36
C ILE A 593 -11.00 -18.68 3.19
N GLY A 594 -9.87 -19.33 3.43
CA GLY A 594 -8.96 -19.83 2.41
C GLY A 594 -8.93 -21.36 2.44
N PRO A 595 -9.78 -22.05 1.66
CA PRO A 595 -9.68 -23.50 1.51
C PRO A 595 -8.38 -23.87 0.79
N ARG A 596 -7.74 -24.97 1.18
CA ARG A 596 -6.41 -25.37 0.64
C ARG A 596 -6.37 -25.46 -0.89
N ASP A 597 -7.44 -25.96 -1.49
CA ASP A 597 -7.51 -26.28 -2.92
C ASP A 597 -8.48 -25.36 -3.69
N ALA A 598 -8.81 -24.18 -3.16
CA ALA A 598 -9.71 -23.22 -3.78
C ALA A 598 -9.27 -21.77 -3.55
N GLN A 599 -9.86 -20.83 -4.29
CA GLN A 599 -9.61 -19.41 -4.05
C GLN A 599 -10.25 -18.95 -2.73
N PRO A 600 -9.57 -18.09 -1.96
CA PRO A 600 -10.17 -17.49 -0.78
C PRO A 600 -11.43 -16.68 -1.10
N PHE A 601 -12.40 -16.69 -0.18
CA PHE A 601 -13.64 -15.94 -0.31
C PHE A 601 -14.08 -15.37 1.04
N ALA A 602 -14.72 -14.20 1.01
CA ALA A 602 -15.26 -13.51 2.18
C ALA A 602 -16.78 -13.65 2.26
N ILE A 603 -17.31 -13.70 3.49
CA ILE A 603 -18.74 -13.74 3.79
C ILE A 603 -19.07 -12.84 4.99
N GLY A 604 -20.28 -12.29 5.02
CA GLY A 604 -20.88 -11.68 6.20
C GLY A 604 -21.73 -12.69 6.98
N VAL A 605 -21.33 -13.03 8.20
CA VAL A 605 -22.07 -13.91 9.11
C VAL A 605 -22.85 -13.11 10.16
N LYS A 606 -22.18 -12.22 10.89
CA LYS A 606 -22.81 -11.32 11.88
C LYS A 606 -22.95 -9.89 11.37
N VAL A 607 -22.27 -9.56 10.27
CA VAL A 607 -22.33 -8.26 9.60
C VAL A 607 -23.08 -8.43 8.28
N THR A 608 -24.08 -7.59 8.05
CA THR A 608 -24.77 -7.54 6.77
C THR A 608 -23.88 -6.84 5.75
N ASP A 609 -23.58 -7.50 4.63
CA ASP A 609 -22.85 -6.87 3.54
C ASP A 609 -23.64 -5.67 3.01
N VAL A 610 -23.09 -4.47 3.18
CA VAL A 610 -23.49 -3.31 2.37
C VAL A 610 -22.73 -3.44 1.06
N ALA A 611 -23.14 -4.38 0.21
CA ALA A 611 -22.66 -4.41 -1.15
C ALA A 611 -23.08 -3.08 -1.80
N ALA A 612 -22.11 -2.25 -2.18
CA ALA A 612 -22.34 -1.18 -3.13
C ALA A 612 -22.86 -1.84 -4.40
N GLN A 613 -24.14 -1.61 -4.72
CA GLN A 613 -24.67 -1.90 -6.04
C GLN A 613 -23.87 -1.05 -7.03
N ALA A 614 -22.88 -1.65 -7.66
CA ALA A 614 -22.30 -1.10 -8.87
C ALA A 614 -23.42 -1.06 -9.91
N ASP A 615 -23.68 0.12 -10.45
CA ASP A 615 -24.63 0.33 -11.53
C ASP A 615 -24.39 -0.68 -12.66
N SER A 616 -25.35 -1.56 -12.84
CA SER A 616 -25.68 -2.14 -14.13
C SER A 616 -27.13 -1.77 -14.39
N GLU A 617 -27.37 -0.47 -14.61
CA GLU A 617 -28.54 -0.03 -15.36
C GLU A 617 -28.37 -0.51 -16.81
N GLU A 618 -28.68 -1.79 -17.05
CA GLU A 618 -29.40 -2.13 -18.28
C GLU A 618 -30.88 -2.08 -17.94
N ASP A 619 -31.49 -0.95 -18.32
CA ASP A 619 -32.92 -0.69 -18.32
C ASP A 619 -33.68 -1.88 -18.95
N SER A 620 -34.17 -2.75 -18.07
CA SER A 620 -35.18 -3.75 -18.40
C SER A 620 -36.29 -3.58 -17.39
N GLY A 621 -37.23 -2.68 -17.74
CA GLY A 621 -38.40 -2.30 -16.96
C GLY A 621 -39.29 -3.46 -16.53
N ILE A 622 -38.90 -4.14 -15.47
CA ILE A 622 -39.72 -5.13 -14.77
C ILE A 622 -39.71 -4.75 -13.29
N GLY A 623 -40.80 -4.11 -12.85
CA GLY A 623 -40.96 -3.67 -11.47
C GLY A 623 -40.89 -4.82 -10.46
N THR A 624 -40.37 -4.53 -9.28
CA THR A 624 -40.06 -5.44 -8.16
C THR A 624 -41.24 -6.34 -7.73
N GLY A 625 -42.48 -5.96 -8.05
CA GLY A 625 -43.68 -6.79 -7.84
C GLY A 625 -43.78 -8.02 -8.76
N ALA A 626 -43.16 -8.01 -9.94
CA ALA A 626 -43.19 -9.13 -10.88
C ALA A 626 -42.21 -10.25 -10.49
N ILE A 627 -41.08 -9.91 -9.85
CA ILE A 627 -40.10 -10.89 -9.38
C ILE A 627 -40.69 -11.74 -8.22
N VAL A 628 -41.43 -11.11 -7.31
CA VAL A 628 -42.15 -11.81 -6.23
C VAL A 628 -43.25 -12.73 -6.79
N ALA A 629 -43.94 -12.31 -7.86
CA ALA A 629 -44.95 -13.13 -8.52
C ALA A 629 -44.37 -14.35 -9.26
N ILE A 630 -43.18 -14.22 -9.86
CA ILE A 630 -42.49 -15.33 -10.55
C ILE A 630 -41.98 -16.37 -9.54
N VAL A 631 -41.40 -15.93 -8.42
CA VAL A 631 -40.91 -16.84 -7.36
C VAL A 631 -42.08 -17.57 -6.68
N ALA A 632 -43.19 -16.87 -6.40
CA ALA A 632 -44.40 -17.50 -5.86
C ALA A 632 -45.06 -18.48 -6.86
N GLY A 633 -45.05 -18.15 -8.16
CA GLY A 633 -45.58 -19.01 -9.23
C GLY A 633 -44.79 -20.31 -9.41
N THR A 634 -43.45 -20.26 -9.29
CA THR A 634 -42.59 -21.44 -9.41
C THR A 634 -42.73 -22.42 -8.23
N ALA A 635 -42.97 -21.92 -7.02
CA ALA A 635 -43.21 -22.76 -5.85
C ALA A 635 -44.53 -23.55 -5.95
N VAL A 636 -45.59 -22.92 -6.47
CA VAL A 636 -46.90 -23.57 -6.66
C VAL A 636 -46.84 -24.64 -7.74
N LEU A 637 -46.14 -24.39 -8.85
CA LEU A 637 -45.94 -25.39 -9.92
C LEU A 637 -45.15 -26.61 -9.44
N ALA A 638 -44.12 -26.43 -8.60
CA ALA A 638 -43.38 -27.54 -8.02
C ALA A 638 -44.24 -28.43 -7.10
N VAL A 639 -45.11 -27.83 -6.29
CA VAL A 639 -46.05 -28.58 -5.41
C VAL A 639 -47.08 -29.34 -6.24
N ILE A 640 -47.58 -28.78 -7.34
CA ILE A 640 -48.53 -29.47 -8.24
C ILE A 640 -47.87 -30.65 -8.94
N VAL A 641 -46.63 -30.51 -9.41
CA VAL A 641 -45.88 -31.59 -10.09
C VAL A 641 -45.55 -32.72 -9.13
N VAL A 642 -45.14 -32.42 -7.89
CA VAL A 642 -44.88 -33.41 -6.84
C VAL A 642 -46.18 -34.09 -6.39
N GLY A 643 -47.27 -33.32 -6.24
CA GLY A 643 -48.59 -33.86 -5.91
C GLY A 643 -49.13 -34.81 -6.99
N ALA A 644 -48.99 -34.42 -8.26
CA ALA A 644 -49.43 -35.23 -9.41
C ALA A 644 -48.61 -36.52 -9.56
N THR A 645 -47.30 -36.47 -9.34
CA THR A 645 -46.44 -37.67 -9.41
C THR A 645 -46.68 -38.65 -8.27
N VAL A 646 -46.94 -38.17 -7.05
CA VAL A 646 -47.33 -39.03 -5.91
C VAL A 646 -48.71 -39.65 -6.13
N TRP A 647 -49.66 -38.89 -6.68
CA TRP A 647 -51.02 -39.39 -6.97
C TRP A 647 -51.05 -40.41 -8.11
N LEU A 648 -50.25 -40.19 -9.16
CA LEU A 648 -50.10 -41.15 -10.28
C LEU A 648 -49.37 -42.44 -9.85
N ARG A 649 -48.40 -42.37 -8.92
CA ARG A 649 -47.76 -43.56 -8.34
C ARG A 649 -48.73 -44.37 -7.48
N ARG A 650 -49.61 -43.73 -6.70
CA ARG A 650 -50.64 -44.42 -5.90
C ARG A 650 -51.73 -45.11 -6.73
N ARG A 651 -51.91 -44.77 -8.00
CA ARG A 651 -52.85 -45.45 -8.91
C ARG A 651 -52.24 -46.62 -9.68
N ARG A 652 -50.93 -46.86 -9.56
CA ARG A 652 -50.20 -47.94 -10.24
C ARG A 652 -49.57 -48.95 -9.27
N SER A 653 -49.95 -48.93 -8.00
CA SER A 653 -49.63 -49.96 -6.99
C SER A 653 -50.90 -50.65 -6.54
#